data_AF-A0A2M9KVG7-F1
#
_entry.id   AF-A0A2M9KVG7-F1
#
_cell.length_a   1.000
_cell.length_b   1.000
_cell.length_c   1.000
_cell.angle_alpha   90.00
_cell.angle_beta   90.00
_cell.angle_gamma   90.00
#
_symmetry.space_group_name_H-M   'P 1'
#
loop_
_entity.id
_entity.type
_entity.pdbx_description
1 polymer ?
#
loop_
_entity_poly.entity_id
_entity_poly.type
_entity_poly.pdbx_seq_one_letter_code
_entity_poly.pdbx_strand_id
1 'polypeptide(L)'
;MPALRPNFPLWRIVLRRIKRPALLLAAMLAVPGAAVSIPAAAAEGTAPLAVEAFAYPGAAKILAEQNLTVKTGDGNIRLADCASESGLVRIVRQVASPFEVCFKVTGPSGYLALETSNVINIKGDSHAIKATLSSEGVTSSVDIKKNDWTPVGQADNSTGNKPAVLLELVAGDGPAAAAPTTEFPAVGSLSVGAPGRAGSRGCTGTLIDPLWVLTTASCFTDDPSTFTPGVPAAGSTFTLGGRSNPIIEAYSLGTGRDAVIAQLTVPVYAIAPAKTATAAVAAGTTVKVAGAGRTATTWWSGVRTTDQSVGTVSASTVDLSSAAGAAPLCAGDNGAPLFNAAGEITALVSRAWQGGCLETPASETRTGASATRVEGIASAITTAKAGNGRTLQTGTKLTSGASIIGLDLKLTMQTDGNLVLTHKQVDGGVLWSTGTSGNNGAWAYMQPDGNLVVYKSGDPTDANALWSTKTWGNNGAFLRLQSDGNLALNKADGSSVLWSAGTIRLDAKLNSNTKIKSGQWIQSQTAVVEMQQDGNLVRYRRTDATPTWTTNTPGNKGAWAHVQTDGNFVLYKSDGNPATGTGILWGSNTWGNDGAFLKLQDNGSLVLYKKDAAETAANSIWSTGTFRPESKLAAGQQVYTTTTRLAMQWDGNLVLYRLSDNTTLWASGTYGNNNAYLKIQNDGNAIVYSSDGTRSLWATGTFWSAGAYLKLQDDGNLVVYKADGGEGIGNSIWSTNTHA
;
A
#
# COMPACT_ATOMS: atom_id res chain seq x y z
N MET A 1 15.72 51.77 -61.60
CA MET A 1 14.51 51.71 -62.44
C MET A 1 13.77 50.40 -62.14
N PRO A 2 12.45 50.31 -62.37
CA PRO A 2 11.49 49.72 -61.41
C PRO A 2 11.04 48.29 -61.81
N ALA A 3 10.06 47.59 -61.21
CA ALA A 3 8.93 47.93 -60.32
C ALA A 3 8.54 46.69 -59.44
N LEU A 4 7.47 46.59 -58.62
CA LEU A 4 6.34 47.47 -58.25
C LEU A 4 5.89 47.12 -56.79
N ARG A 5 4.58 47.03 -56.50
CA ARG A 5 3.90 46.53 -55.27
C ARG A 5 2.53 45.94 -55.67
N PRO A 6 1.85 45.14 -54.82
CA PRO A 6 0.87 45.67 -53.85
C PRO A 6 0.84 44.89 -52.49
N ASN A 7 0.01 45.15 -51.47
CA ASN A 7 -0.54 46.38 -50.85
C ASN A 7 -1.06 46.04 -49.43
N PHE A 8 -1.17 47.02 -48.53
CA PHE A 8 -1.88 46.92 -47.24
C PHE A 8 -2.58 48.27 -46.91
N PRO A 9 -3.82 48.29 -46.37
CA PRO A 9 -4.52 49.52 -46.01
C PRO A 9 -4.16 50.04 -44.61
N LEU A 10 -4.28 51.36 -44.44
CA LEU A 10 -3.99 52.13 -43.22
C LEU A 10 -5.29 52.47 -42.45
N TRP A 11 -5.16 52.73 -41.14
CA TRP A 11 -5.73 53.87 -40.34
C TRP A 11 -5.79 53.49 -38.85
N ARG A 12 -5.63 54.36 -37.85
CA ARG A 12 -5.12 55.75 -37.75
C ARG A 12 -4.77 56.00 -36.26
N ILE A 13 -3.62 56.59 -35.95
CA ILE A 13 -3.28 57.00 -34.58
C ILE A 13 -3.86 58.39 -34.29
N VAL A 14 -4.48 58.58 -33.12
CA VAL A 14 -4.97 59.89 -32.65
C VAL A 14 -4.27 60.29 -31.34
N LEU A 15 -3.42 61.31 -31.44
CA LEU A 15 -2.86 62.04 -30.29
C LEU A 15 -3.73 63.27 -29.99
N ARG A 16 -4.21 63.44 -28.74
CA ARG A 16 -4.76 64.73 -28.27
C ARG A 16 -4.38 65.08 -26.82
N ARG A 17 -3.35 65.94 -26.75
CA ARG A 17 -3.10 67.06 -25.81
C ARG A 17 -3.65 66.98 -24.36
N ILE A 18 -2.69 66.99 -23.44
CA ILE A 18 -2.82 67.42 -22.04
C ILE A 18 -3.31 68.87 -21.96
N LYS A 19 -4.24 69.16 -21.03
CA LYS A 19 -4.49 70.50 -20.46
C LYS A 19 -4.67 70.39 -18.96
N ARG A 20 -3.88 71.15 -18.19
CA ARG A 20 -4.12 71.43 -16.76
C ARG A 20 -5.19 72.52 -16.62
N PRO A 21 -6.05 72.47 -15.59
CA PRO A 21 -6.61 73.65 -14.94
C PRO A 21 -6.01 73.85 -13.53
N ALA A 22 -6.09 75.08 -13.02
CA ALA A 22 -5.50 75.48 -11.75
C ALA A 22 -6.37 75.12 -10.53
N LEU A 23 -5.74 74.92 -9.37
CA LEU A 23 -6.43 74.90 -8.09
C LEU A 23 -6.85 76.33 -7.71
N LEU A 24 -8.13 76.51 -7.37
CA LEU A 24 -8.63 77.68 -6.65
C LEU A 24 -8.58 77.39 -5.15
N LEU A 25 -7.94 78.28 -4.40
CA LEU A 25 -7.80 78.18 -2.95
C LEU A 25 -9.07 78.70 -2.28
N ALA A 26 -9.79 77.84 -1.54
CA ALA A 26 -10.88 78.25 -0.66
C ALA A 26 -10.52 77.82 0.77
N ALA A 27 -10.28 78.80 1.65
CA ALA A 27 -10.02 78.54 3.06
C ALA A 27 -11.34 78.40 3.82
N MET A 28 -11.54 77.27 4.51
CA MET A 28 -12.52 77.13 5.59
C MET A 28 -11.80 76.64 6.84
N LEU A 29 -12.10 77.28 7.97
CA LEU A 29 -11.46 76.99 9.24
C LEU A 29 -11.91 75.63 9.78
N ALA A 30 -10.95 74.75 10.09
CA ALA A 30 -11.18 73.52 10.83
C ALA A 30 -10.84 73.74 12.31
N VAL A 31 -11.80 73.45 13.20
CA VAL A 31 -11.59 73.40 14.65
C VAL A 31 -10.76 72.15 14.99
N PRO A 32 -9.77 72.21 15.90
CA PRO A 32 -8.96 71.05 16.25
C PRO A 32 -9.76 70.06 17.11
N GLY A 33 -10.36 69.06 16.45
CA GLY A 33 -10.80 67.84 17.11
C GLY A 33 -9.58 66.97 17.45
N ALA A 34 -9.45 66.56 18.72
CA ALA A 34 -8.36 65.69 19.14
C ALA A 34 -8.47 64.32 18.44
N ALA A 35 -7.53 64.05 17.52
CA ALA A 35 -7.44 62.76 16.86
C ALA A 35 -6.93 61.72 17.88
N VAL A 36 -7.84 60.89 18.40
CA VAL A 36 -7.47 59.66 19.11
C VAL A 36 -6.75 58.78 18.10
N SER A 37 -5.45 58.59 18.29
CA SER A 37 -4.65 57.65 17.52
C SER A 37 -5.10 56.23 17.82
N ILE A 38 -6.04 55.71 17.04
CA ILE A 38 -6.36 54.29 17.04
C ILE A 38 -5.08 53.55 16.63
N PRO A 39 -4.53 52.64 17.47
CA PRO A 39 -3.38 51.85 17.07
C PRO A 39 -3.78 51.00 15.86
N ALA A 40 -2.91 50.91 14.87
CA ALA A 40 -3.13 50.03 13.73
C ALA A 40 -3.40 48.61 14.25
N ALA A 41 -4.50 48.01 13.80
CA ALA A 41 -4.83 46.64 14.17
C ALA A 41 -3.63 45.74 13.82
N ALA A 42 -3.13 44.99 14.80
CA ALA A 42 -2.11 44.00 14.56
C ALA A 42 -2.63 43.03 13.50
N ALA A 43 -1.78 42.67 12.53
CA ALA A 43 -2.15 41.69 11.51
C ALA A 43 -2.59 40.40 12.21
N GLU A 44 -3.84 39.98 12.00
CA GLU A 44 -4.33 38.74 12.60
C GLU A 44 -3.47 37.57 12.11
N GLY A 45 -2.98 36.75 13.04
CA GLY A 45 -2.17 35.58 12.71
C GLY A 45 -2.95 34.58 11.86
N THR A 46 -2.26 33.66 11.21
CA THR A 46 -2.94 32.54 10.51
C THR A 46 -3.33 31.45 11.50
N ALA A 47 -4.56 30.94 11.42
CA ALA A 47 -5.01 29.82 12.23
C ALA A 47 -4.13 28.57 12.01
N PRO A 48 -3.88 27.75 13.06
CA PRO A 48 -3.13 26.51 12.92
C PRO A 48 -3.88 25.49 12.06
N LEU A 49 -3.15 24.51 11.51
CA LEU A 49 -3.77 23.38 10.83
C LEU A 49 -4.71 22.64 11.79
N ALA A 50 -5.87 22.23 11.31
CA ALA A 50 -6.85 21.45 12.08
C ALA A 50 -6.45 19.96 12.17
N VAL A 51 -5.16 19.65 12.26
CA VAL A 51 -4.60 18.30 12.32
C VAL A 51 -4.50 17.85 13.78
N GLU A 52 -4.88 16.61 14.06
CA GLU A 52 -4.65 15.98 15.37
C GLU A 52 -3.20 15.49 15.46
N ALA A 53 -2.45 16.04 16.41
CA ALA A 53 -1.07 15.63 16.72
C ALA A 53 -1.01 14.49 17.75
N PHE A 54 -2.17 13.96 18.17
CA PHE A 54 -2.36 12.92 19.18
C PHE A 54 -1.77 13.25 20.56
N ALA A 55 -1.69 14.55 20.91
CA ALA A 55 -1.31 15.00 22.24
C ALA A 55 -2.41 14.64 23.26
N TYR A 56 -2.01 14.01 24.37
CA TYR A 56 -2.95 13.44 25.34
C TYR A 56 -3.72 14.53 26.13
N PRO A 57 -5.07 14.51 26.17
CA PRO A 57 -5.85 15.50 26.88
C PRO A 57 -5.64 15.54 28.39
N GLY A 58 -5.50 16.75 28.94
CA GLY A 58 -5.29 17.00 30.35
C GLY A 58 -3.87 16.70 30.81
N ALA A 59 -2.88 16.47 29.93
CA ALA A 59 -1.55 15.97 30.31
C ALA A 59 -0.90 16.71 31.50
N ALA A 60 -0.94 18.04 31.52
CA ALA A 60 -0.41 18.84 32.62
C ALA A 60 -1.20 18.66 33.94
N LYS A 61 -2.52 18.52 33.85
CA LYS A 61 -3.41 18.25 34.99
C LYS A 61 -3.20 16.83 35.53
N ILE A 62 -3.09 15.85 34.64
CA ILE A 62 -2.81 14.44 34.98
C ILE A 62 -1.43 14.32 35.65
N LEU A 63 -0.42 15.05 35.18
CA LEU A 63 0.87 15.11 35.86
C LEU A 63 0.74 15.67 37.28
N ALA A 64 0.03 16.78 37.45
CA ALA A 64 -0.17 17.43 38.75
C ALA A 64 -1.00 16.61 39.75
N GLU A 65 -2.05 15.92 39.29
CA GLU A 65 -3.00 15.19 40.14
C GLU A 65 -2.64 13.71 40.34
N GLN A 66 -2.01 13.08 39.34
CA GLN A 66 -1.76 11.63 39.30
C GLN A 66 -0.26 11.27 39.35
N ASN A 67 0.66 12.25 39.37
CA ASN A 67 2.11 12.05 39.25
C ASN A 67 2.45 11.09 38.08
N LEU A 68 1.83 11.35 36.94
CA LEU A 68 1.85 10.51 35.74
C LEU A 68 2.06 11.43 34.54
N THR A 69 3.14 11.24 33.80
CA THR A 69 3.31 11.90 32.51
C THR A 69 2.56 11.10 31.46
N VAL A 70 1.55 11.68 30.81
CA VAL A 70 0.98 11.16 29.56
C VAL A 70 1.50 12.02 28.41
N LYS A 71 1.89 11.38 27.30
CA LYS A 71 2.57 12.04 26.19
C LYS A 71 1.66 12.12 24.97
N THR A 72 1.42 10.98 24.33
CA THR A 72 0.56 10.85 23.15
C THR A 72 -0.27 9.59 23.22
N GLY A 73 -1.38 9.53 22.48
CA GLY A 73 -2.21 8.32 22.42
C GLY A 73 -3.22 8.38 21.29
N ASP A 74 -3.78 7.25 20.90
CA ASP A 74 -4.73 7.17 19.78
C ASP A 74 -6.18 7.51 20.19
N GLY A 75 -6.38 7.95 21.44
CA GLY A 75 -7.69 8.24 22.02
C GLY A 75 -8.47 7.01 22.48
N ASN A 76 -7.97 5.78 22.30
CA ASN A 76 -8.68 4.57 22.72
C ASN A 76 -8.33 4.14 24.16
N ILE A 77 -7.17 4.52 24.70
CA ILE A 77 -6.77 4.28 26.10
C ILE A 77 -6.93 5.58 26.91
N ARG A 78 -7.96 5.67 27.75
CA ARG A 78 -8.33 6.90 28.49
C ARG A 78 -8.18 6.73 29.99
N LEU A 79 -7.65 7.74 30.68
CA LEU A 79 -7.57 7.77 32.14
C LEU A 79 -8.98 7.62 32.73
N ALA A 80 -9.12 6.75 33.72
CA ALA A 80 -10.38 6.44 34.39
C ALA A 80 -10.18 6.47 35.91
N ASP A 81 -11.26 6.77 36.64
CA ASP A 81 -11.29 6.58 38.09
C ASP A 81 -11.23 5.07 38.39
N CYS A 82 -10.27 4.66 39.23
CA CYS A 82 -10.11 3.26 39.63
C CYS A 82 -11.33 2.66 40.34
N ALA A 83 -12.25 3.49 40.83
CA ALA A 83 -13.52 3.06 41.43
C ALA A 83 -14.71 3.07 40.46
N SER A 84 -14.58 3.59 39.23
CA SER A 84 -15.76 3.82 38.36
C SER A 84 -16.38 2.55 37.78
N GLU A 85 -15.56 1.55 37.42
CA GLU A 85 -16.03 0.30 36.81
C GLU A 85 -15.06 -0.88 36.98
N SER A 86 -15.55 -2.08 36.72
CA SER A 86 -14.75 -3.29 36.53
C SER A 86 -14.21 -3.36 35.10
N GLY A 87 -13.12 -4.10 34.87
CA GLY A 87 -12.52 -4.22 33.53
C GLY A 87 -11.66 -3.02 33.11
N LEU A 88 -11.07 -2.30 34.06
CA LEU A 88 -10.03 -1.30 33.79
C LEU A 88 -8.63 -1.95 33.79
N VAL A 89 -7.73 -1.42 32.95
CA VAL A 89 -6.29 -1.66 33.06
C VAL A 89 -5.78 -0.89 34.26
N ARG A 90 -5.12 -1.57 35.21
CA ARG A 90 -4.73 -0.99 36.51
C ARG A 90 -3.21 -1.04 36.68
N ILE A 91 -2.59 0.10 36.98
CA ILE A 91 -1.14 0.22 37.19
C ILE A 91 -0.90 0.52 38.67
N VAL A 92 -0.15 -0.35 39.33
CA VAL A 92 0.19 -0.23 40.75
C VAL A 92 1.64 0.20 40.90
N ARG A 93 1.87 1.23 41.73
CA ARG A 93 3.14 1.94 41.88
C ARG A 93 3.65 1.91 43.32
N GLN A 94 4.89 1.52 43.52
CA GLN A 94 5.52 1.48 44.83
C GLN A 94 5.87 2.90 45.31
N VAL A 95 5.38 3.26 46.50
CA VAL A 95 5.65 4.55 47.19
C VAL A 95 5.37 5.76 46.27
N ALA A 96 4.20 5.77 45.63
CA ALA A 96 3.71 6.88 44.82
C ALA A 96 2.30 7.31 45.27
N SER A 97 1.94 8.57 45.02
CA SER A 97 0.59 9.09 45.21
C SER A 97 -0.01 9.51 43.85
N PRO A 98 -1.20 9.03 43.47
CA PRO A 98 -1.89 7.87 44.05
C PRO A 98 -1.12 6.56 43.86
N PHE A 99 -1.41 5.55 44.68
CA PHE A 99 -0.77 4.23 44.60
C PHE A 99 -1.18 3.44 43.34
N GLU A 100 -2.42 3.64 42.87
CA GLU A 100 -2.99 3.00 41.69
C GLU A 100 -3.41 4.07 40.68
N VAL A 101 -3.22 3.80 39.37
CA VAL A 101 -3.75 4.61 38.28
C VAL A 101 -4.43 3.69 37.27
N CYS A 102 -5.59 4.09 36.76
CA CYS A 102 -6.44 3.23 35.95
C CYS A 102 -6.73 3.81 34.57
N PHE A 103 -6.82 2.93 33.58
CA PHE A 103 -7.13 3.26 32.21
C PHE A 103 -8.28 2.39 31.69
N LYS A 104 -9.20 3.01 30.96
CA LYS A 104 -10.24 2.36 30.19
C LYS A 104 -9.80 2.22 28.73
N VAL A 105 -9.83 1.00 28.20
CA VAL A 105 -9.74 0.76 26.76
C VAL A 105 -11.13 0.88 26.17
N THR A 106 -11.29 1.69 25.12
CA THR A 106 -12.60 2.10 24.56
C THR A 106 -12.82 1.65 23.11
N GLY A 107 -11.82 1.04 22.47
CA GLY A 107 -11.89 0.47 21.13
C GLY A 107 -11.25 -0.92 21.07
N PRO A 108 -11.37 -1.66 19.94
CA PRO A 108 -10.83 -3.02 19.79
C PRO A 108 -9.29 -3.08 19.88
N SER A 109 -8.64 -1.94 19.72
CA SER A 109 -7.20 -1.73 19.94
C SER A 109 -6.99 -0.34 20.55
N GLY A 110 -5.81 -0.09 21.11
CA GLY A 110 -5.44 1.21 21.64
C GLY A 110 -3.94 1.42 21.81
N TYR A 111 -3.50 2.68 21.84
CA TYR A 111 -2.11 3.05 22.11
C TYR A 111 -2.02 4.24 23.06
N LEU A 112 -1.11 4.15 24.03
CA LEU A 112 -0.75 5.23 24.93
C LEU A 112 0.76 5.24 25.19
N ALA A 113 1.40 6.37 24.90
CA ALA A 113 2.73 6.71 25.40
C ALA A 113 2.60 7.48 26.72
N LEU A 114 3.27 6.99 27.75
CA LEU A 114 3.25 7.56 29.09
C LEU A 114 4.65 7.50 29.72
N GLU A 115 4.76 7.96 30.96
CA GLU A 115 5.91 7.73 31.83
C GLU A 115 5.43 7.74 33.27
N THR A 116 5.59 6.61 33.95
CA THR A 116 5.40 6.56 35.40
C THR A 116 6.34 5.54 36.04
N SER A 117 7.01 5.97 37.10
CA SER A 117 8.08 5.23 37.77
C SER A 117 7.56 4.30 38.86
N ASN A 118 8.43 3.40 39.31
CA ASN A 118 8.19 2.45 40.41
C ASN A 118 6.98 1.53 40.17
N VAL A 119 6.69 1.17 38.92
CA VAL A 119 5.59 0.24 38.61
C VAL A 119 5.97 -1.16 39.08
N ILE A 120 5.08 -1.78 39.86
CA ILE A 120 5.29 -3.12 40.45
C ILE A 120 4.26 -4.15 40.01
N ASN A 121 3.06 -3.74 39.60
CA ASN A 121 2.05 -4.66 39.08
C ASN A 121 1.19 -3.95 38.03
N ILE A 122 0.78 -4.69 37.00
CA ILE A 122 -0.22 -4.23 36.04
C ILE A 122 -1.32 -5.30 35.93
N LYS A 123 -2.58 -4.89 36.07
CA LYS A 123 -3.75 -5.74 35.78
C LYS A 123 -4.22 -5.46 34.36
N GLY A 124 -4.39 -6.52 33.56
CA GLY A 124 -5.08 -6.41 32.27
C GLY A 124 -6.59 -6.39 32.42
N ASP A 125 -7.28 -5.91 31.39
CA ASP A 125 -8.72 -6.06 31.19
C ASP A 125 -9.00 -7.24 30.23
N SER A 126 -10.06 -7.20 29.42
CA SER A 126 -10.36 -8.23 28.42
C SER A 126 -9.49 -8.16 27.14
N HIS A 127 -8.76 -7.07 26.93
CA HIS A 127 -7.89 -6.87 25.76
C HIS A 127 -6.57 -7.62 25.91
N ALA A 128 -5.92 -7.95 24.79
CA ALA A 128 -4.51 -8.30 24.81
C ALA A 128 -3.73 -7.02 25.08
N ILE A 129 -3.16 -6.88 26.29
CA ILE A 129 -2.40 -5.70 26.69
C ILE A 129 -0.91 -6.03 26.67
N LYS A 130 -0.11 -5.17 26.02
CA LYS A 130 1.35 -5.23 26.04
C LYS A 130 1.89 -3.92 26.63
N ALA A 131 2.76 -4.04 27.63
CA ALA A 131 3.37 -2.91 28.32
C ALA A 131 4.85 -2.81 27.99
N THR A 132 5.32 -1.65 27.52
CA THR A 132 6.77 -1.38 27.36
C THR A 132 7.29 -0.72 28.62
N LEU A 133 8.27 -1.32 29.28
CA LEU A 133 8.88 -0.85 30.53
C LEU A 133 10.38 -0.57 30.31
N SER A 134 10.93 0.36 31.07
CA SER A 134 12.38 0.63 31.16
C SER A 134 12.88 0.34 32.57
N SER A 135 13.99 -0.38 32.67
CA SER A 135 14.71 -0.63 33.92
C SER A 135 16.20 -0.33 33.69
N GLU A 136 16.78 0.56 34.50
CA GLU A 136 18.18 1.02 34.36
C GLU A 136 18.53 1.52 32.94
N GLY A 137 17.55 2.06 32.21
CA GLY A 137 17.70 2.55 30.84
C GLY A 137 17.52 1.48 29.75
N VAL A 138 17.34 0.21 30.11
CA VAL A 138 17.07 -0.89 29.17
C VAL A 138 15.56 -1.07 29.03
N THR A 139 15.04 -0.98 27.80
CA THR A 139 13.63 -1.17 27.49
C THR A 139 13.29 -2.62 27.15
N SER A 140 12.21 -3.15 27.73
CA SER A 140 11.62 -4.44 27.37
C SER A 140 10.10 -4.32 27.27
N SER A 141 9.43 -5.29 26.63
CA SER A 141 7.97 -5.36 26.61
C SER A 141 7.47 -6.62 27.29
N VAL A 142 6.43 -6.49 28.10
CA VAL A 142 5.78 -7.57 28.85
C VAL A 142 4.33 -7.69 28.39
N ASP A 143 3.90 -8.91 28.08
CA ASP A 143 2.49 -9.20 27.80
C ASP A 143 1.73 -9.34 29.13
N ILE A 144 0.71 -8.51 29.31
CA ILE A 144 -0.08 -8.43 30.54
C ILE A 144 -1.28 -9.38 30.43
N LYS A 145 -1.46 -10.22 31.45
CA LYS A 145 -2.53 -11.22 31.48
C LYS A 145 -3.92 -10.58 31.43
N LYS A 146 -4.80 -11.15 30.61
CA LYS A 146 -6.20 -10.75 30.52
C LYS A 146 -6.92 -10.95 31.87
N ASN A 147 -7.57 -9.90 32.36
CA ASN A 147 -8.35 -9.83 33.60
C ASN A 147 -7.58 -10.18 34.90
N ASP A 148 -6.27 -10.37 34.85
CA ASP A 148 -5.43 -10.87 35.95
C ASP A 148 -4.19 -9.97 36.17
N TRP A 149 -3.56 -10.13 37.33
CA TRP A 149 -2.37 -9.38 37.70
C TRP A 149 -1.09 -9.98 37.09
N THR A 150 -0.26 -9.09 36.57
CA THR A 150 1.08 -9.39 36.06
C THR A 150 2.10 -8.61 36.89
N PRO A 151 2.98 -9.29 37.64
CA PRO A 151 4.07 -8.62 38.34
C PRO A 151 5.06 -8.04 37.31
N VAL A 152 5.57 -6.85 37.60
CA VAL A 152 6.60 -6.17 36.79
C VAL A 152 7.57 -5.45 37.72
N GLY A 153 8.75 -5.08 37.23
CA GLY A 153 9.74 -4.34 38.01
C GLY A 153 10.07 -5.03 39.33
N GLN A 154 9.90 -4.34 40.46
CA GLN A 154 10.34 -4.85 41.77
C GLN A 154 9.53 -6.04 42.30
N ALA A 155 8.35 -6.34 41.74
CA ALA A 155 7.60 -7.56 42.09
C ALA A 155 7.93 -8.75 41.19
N ASP A 156 8.65 -8.53 40.07
CA ASP A 156 9.07 -9.61 39.18
C ASP A 156 10.45 -10.14 39.57
N ASN A 157 10.44 -11.15 40.43
CA ASN A 157 11.62 -11.89 40.88
C ASN A 157 12.47 -12.46 39.73
N SER A 158 11.93 -12.66 38.52
CA SER A 158 12.71 -13.14 37.37
C SER A 158 13.61 -12.06 36.76
N THR A 159 13.32 -10.78 37.01
CA THR A 159 14.09 -9.62 36.49
C THR A 159 15.11 -9.06 37.48
N GLY A 160 15.26 -9.70 38.66
CA GLY A 160 16.17 -9.24 39.72
C GLY A 160 15.63 -8.06 40.55
N ASN A 161 14.30 -7.90 40.64
CA ASN A 161 13.61 -6.92 41.50
C ASN A 161 14.01 -5.44 41.27
N LYS A 162 14.34 -5.11 40.02
CA LYS A 162 14.77 -3.77 39.63
C LYS A 162 13.60 -2.81 39.47
N PRO A 163 13.75 -1.50 39.81
CA PRO A 163 12.72 -0.51 39.53
C PRO A 163 12.38 -0.44 38.03
N ALA A 164 11.09 -0.29 37.73
CA ALA A 164 10.60 -0.16 36.36
C ALA A 164 9.82 1.15 36.16
N VAL A 165 10.04 1.76 35.00
CA VAL A 165 9.28 2.90 34.48
C VAL A 165 8.43 2.40 33.33
N LEU A 166 7.10 2.54 33.42
CA LEU A 166 6.19 2.19 32.32
C LEU A 166 6.20 3.31 31.27
N LEU A 167 6.45 2.95 30.01
CA LEU A 167 6.63 3.88 28.88
C LEU A 167 5.51 3.80 27.84
N GLU A 168 4.98 2.61 27.56
CA GLU A 168 3.89 2.43 26.59
C GLU A 168 2.88 1.40 27.09
N LEU A 169 1.60 1.60 26.73
CA LEU A 169 0.57 0.57 26.73
C LEU A 169 0.03 0.41 25.31
N VAL A 170 -0.05 -0.84 24.85
CA VAL A 170 -0.69 -1.24 23.60
C VAL A 170 -1.81 -2.21 23.93
N ALA A 171 -3.03 -1.94 23.45
CA ALA A 171 -4.17 -2.82 23.56
C ALA A 171 -4.55 -3.39 22.18
N GLY A 172 -4.96 -4.66 22.15
CA GLY A 172 -5.44 -5.36 20.96
C GLY A 172 -6.45 -6.47 21.31
N ASP A 173 -6.90 -7.21 20.30
CA ASP A 173 -7.86 -8.31 20.41
C ASP A 173 -9.14 -7.98 21.22
N GLY A 174 -9.56 -6.72 21.19
CA GLY A 174 -10.81 -6.28 21.80
C GLY A 174 -12.03 -6.62 20.95
N PRO A 175 -13.23 -6.62 21.56
CA PRO A 175 -14.46 -6.77 20.80
C PRO A 175 -14.59 -5.65 19.77
N ALA A 176 -14.95 -6.01 18.53
CA ALA A 176 -15.14 -5.05 17.46
C ALA A 176 -16.22 -4.02 17.86
N ALA A 177 -15.83 -2.74 17.96
CA ALA A 177 -16.76 -1.67 18.22
C ALA A 177 -17.77 -1.57 17.07
N ALA A 178 -19.07 -1.47 17.39
CA ALA A 178 -20.09 -1.21 16.39
C ALA A 178 -19.80 0.13 15.71
N ALA A 179 -19.71 0.13 14.37
CA ALA A 179 -19.49 1.35 13.61
C ALA A 179 -20.69 2.31 13.82
N PRO A 180 -20.48 3.55 14.29
CA PRO A 180 -21.58 4.49 14.46
C PRO A 180 -22.22 4.82 13.11
N THR A 181 -23.54 4.80 13.06
CA THR A 181 -24.30 5.25 11.88
C THR A 181 -24.14 6.77 11.72
N THR A 182 -23.54 7.18 10.61
CA THR A 182 -23.35 8.60 10.24
C THR A 182 -24.24 8.98 9.06
N GLU A 183 -24.69 10.23 9.03
CA GLU A 183 -25.39 10.86 7.89
C GLU A 183 -24.53 10.81 6.60
N PHE A 184 -23.20 10.81 6.75
CA PHE A 184 -22.24 10.80 5.64
C PHE A 184 -21.36 9.53 5.67
N PRO A 185 -21.87 8.37 5.19
CA PRO A 185 -21.15 7.08 5.28
C PRO A 185 -19.85 7.02 4.46
N ALA A 186 -19.67 7.93 3.49
CA ALA A 186 -18.45 8.07 2.71
C ALA A 186 -17.30 8.76 3.49
N VAL A 187 -17.59 9.42 4.61
CA VAL A 187 -16.60 10.14 5.41
C VAL A 187 -16.01 9.20 6.46
N GLY A 188 -14.70 9.34 6.72
CA GLY A 188 -13.97 8.50 7.66
C GLY A 188 -12.77 9.22 8.28
N SER A 189 -12.12 8.56 9.24
CA SER A 189 -10.86 9.03 9.81
C SER A 189 -9.68 8.64 8.94
N LEU A 190 -8.71 9.54 8.82
CA LEU A 190 -7.44 9.32 8.14
C LEU A 190 -6.31 9.44 9.17
N SER A 191 -5.50 8.40 9.30
CA SER A 191 -4.28 8.43 10.10
C SER A 191 -3.06 8.34 9.20
N VAL A 192 -2.12 9.28 9.35
CA VAL A 192 -0.82 9.28 8.68
C VAL A 192 0.26 9.01 9.72
N GLY A 193 0.99 7.91 9.56
CA GLY A 193 1.76 7.28 10.63
C GLY A 193 0.90 6.37 11.51
N ALA A 194 1.55 5.62 12.39
CA ALA A 194 0.87 4.77 13.36
C ALA A 194 0.09 5.64 14.37
N PRO A 195 -1.25 5.49 14.50
CA PRO A 195 -2.08 6.35 15.34
C PRO A 195 -1.55 6.48 16.77
N GLY A 196 -1.61 7.69 17.32
CA GLY A 196 -1.18 7.93 18.69
C GLY A 196 0.33 8.02 18.91
N ARG A 197 1.18 7.66 17.94
CA ARG A 197 2.64 7.78 18.07
C ARG A 197 3.12 9.20 17.74
N ALA A 198 4.27 9.58 18.30
CA ALA A 198 4.90 10.87 18.02
C ALA A 198 5.13 11.07 16.50
N GLY A 199 4.75 12.23 15.98
CA GLY A 199 4.82 12.57 14.55
C GLY A 199 3.69 11.99 13.68
N SER A 200 2.79 11.17 14.24
CA SER A 200 1.57 10.77 13.52
C SER A 200 0.53 11.90 13.47
N ARG A 201 -0.35 11.86 12.46
CA ARG A 201 -1.37 12.88 12.19
C ARG A 201 -2.74 12.24 12.06
N GLY A 202 -3.72 12.75 12.79
CA GLY A 202 -5.13 12.44 12.63
C GLY A 202 -5.83 13.50 11.78
N CYS A 203 -6.60 13.02 10.80
CA CYS A 203 -7.32 13.79 9.80
C CYS A 203 -8.71 13.19 9.54
N THR A 204 -9.49 13.90 8.73
CA THR A 204 -10.69 13.39 8.07
C THR A 204 -10.41 13.14 6.58
N GLY A 205 -11.11 12.19 5.98
CA GLY A 205 -11.13 11.98 4.53
C GLY A 205 -12.50 11.53 4.03
N THR A 206 -12.74 11.65 2.73
CA THR A 206 -14.03 11.28 2.11
C THR A 206 -13.84 10.39 0.89
N LEU A 207 -14.47 9.22 0.88
CA LEU A 207 -14.51 8.32 -0.28
C LEU A 207 -15.26 8.99 -1.44
N ILE A 208 -14.55 9.30 -2.53
CA ILE A 208 -15.10 9.90 -3.77
C ILE A 208 -15.09 8.95 -4.97
N ASP A 209 -14.54 7.76 -4.76
CA ASP A 209 -14.46 6.62 -5.69
C ASP A 209 -14.19 5.38 -4.83
N PRO A 210 -14.59 4.15 -5.21
CA PRO A 210 -14.27 2.95 -4.43
C PRO A 210 -12.78 2.82 -4.05
N LEU A 211 -11.85 3.36 -4.84
CA LEU A 211 -10.41 3.36 -4.54
C LEU A 211 -9.83 4.71 -4.08
N TRP A 212 -10.59 5.80 -4.03
CA TRP A 212 -10.01 7.14 -3.79
C TRP A 212 -10.70 7.94 -2.69
N VAL A 213 -9.88 8.51 -1.83
CA VAL A 213 -10.24 9.36 -0.69
C VAL A 213 -9.80 10.79 -0.99
N LEU A 214 -10.72 11.74 -0.94
CA LEU A 214 -10.45 13.17 -0.97
C LEU A 214 -10.12 13.67 0.44
N THR A 215 -9.02 14.42 0.59
CA THR A 215 -8.55 15.00 1.86
C THR A 215 -7.57 16.16 1.57
N THR A 216 -6.97 16.78 2.58
CA THR A 216 -6.00 17.88 2.41
C THR A 216 -4.55 17.38 2.34
N ALA A 217 -3.67 18.18 1.70
CA ALA A 217 -2.23 17.88 1.65
C ALA A 217 -1.59 18.02 3.04
N SER A 218 -2.12 18.90 3.88
CA SER A 218 -1.76 19.13 5.29
C SER A 218 -1.88 17.88 6.19
N CYS A 219 -2.58 16.83 5.74
CA CYS A 219 -2.57 15.52 6.41
C CYS A 219 -1.24 14.78 6.26
N PHE A 220 -0.45 15.08 5.23
CA PHE A 220 0.77 14.38 4.86
C PHE A 220 2.05 15.21 5.04
N THR A 221 1.92 16.53 5.20
CA THR A 221 3.03 17.49 5.40
C THR A 221 2.57 18.69 6.24
N ASP A 222 3.48 19.41 6.89
CA ASP A 222 3.18 20.67 7.59
C ASP A 222 2.98 21.86 6.63
N ASP A 223 3.61 21.80 5.46
CA ASP A 223 3.45 22.81 4.42
C ASP A 223 2.88 22.16 3.16
N PRO A 224 1.57 22.32 2.88
CA PRO A 224 0.94 21.73 1.69
C PRO A 224 1.50 22.25 0.36
N SER A 225 2.25 23.36 0.34
CA SER A 225 2.97 23.82 -0.87
C SER A 225 4.18 22.95 -1.21
N THR A 226 4.74 22.23 -0.23
CA THR A 226 5.85 21.27 -0.38
C THR A 226 5.40 19.84 -0.66
N PHE A 227 4.09 19.58 -0.67
CA PHE A 227 3.54 18.24 -0.87
C PHE A 227 4.00 17.63 -2.20
N THR A 228 4.72 16.51 -2.13
CA THR A 228 5.19 15.77 -3.29
C THR A 228 4.25 14.59 -3.57
N PRO A 229 3.61 14.51 -4.75
CA PRO A 229 2.77 13.37 -5.13
C PRO A 229 3.54 12.04 -5.14
N GLY A 230 2.93 10.97 -4.63
CA GLY A 230 3.54 9.64 -4.58
C GLY A 230 3.12 8.84 -3.35
N VAL A 231 3.97 7.89 -2.93
CA VAL A 231 3.77 7.10 -1.70
C VAL A 231 3.97 8.02 -0.48
N PRO A 232 3.04 8.07 0.49
CA PRO A 232 3.23 8.84 1.72
C PRO A 232 4.49 8.42 2.48
N ALA A 233 5.25 9.40 3.00
CA ALA A 233 6.49 9.16 3.73
C ALA A 233 6.28 8.35 5.04
N ALA A 234 5.09 8.47 5.64
CA ALA A 234 4.64 7.65 6.76
C ALA A 234 3.47 6.76 6.31
N GLY A 235 3.49 5.48 6.71
CA GLY A 235 2.41 4.53 6.42
C GLY A 235 1.06 5.09 6.86
N SER A 236 0.10 5.12 5.94
CA SER A 236 -1.16 5.87 6.10
C SER A 236 -2.36 4.95 5.96
N THR A 237 -3.43 5.19 6.71
CA THR A 237 -4.62 4.34 6.76
C THR A 237 -5.88 5.20 6.81
N PHE A 238 -6.85 4.87 5.96
CA PHE A 238 -8.20 5.45 6.00
C PHE A 238 -9.18 4.45 6.61
N THR A 239 -9.91 4.87 7.63
CA THR A 239 -10.86 4.03 8.37
C THR A 239 -12.28 4.55 8.19
N LEU A 240 -13.15 3.71 7.64
CA LEU A 240 -14.56 4.01 7.36
C LEU A 240 -15.41 2.76 7.63
N GLY A 241 -16.62 2.93 8.17
CA GLY A 241 -17.55 1.81 8.42
C GLY A 241 -16.95 0.66 9.27
N GLY A 242 -16.03 0.97 10.18
CA GLY A 242 -15.31 -0.03 10.99
C GLY A 242 -14.20 -0.80 10.26
N ARG A 243 -13.87 -0.44 9.01
CA ARG A 243 -12.81 -1.07 8.21
C ARG A 243 -11.67 -0.09 7.97
N SER A 244 -10.44 -0.56 8.20
CA SER A 244 -9.21 0.20 7.96
C SER A 244 -8.55 -0.26 6.67
N ASN A 245 -8.41 0.63 5.71
CA ASN A 245 -7.76 0.38 4.42
C ASN A 245 -6.47 1.21 4.33
N PRO A 246 -5.30 0.59 4.08
CA PRO A 246 -4.07 1.35 3.86
C PRO A 246 -4.18 2.24 2.61
N ILE A 247 -3.54 3.40 2.69
CA ILE A 247 -3.29 4.28 1.55
C ILE A 247 -1.93 3.92 0.96
N ILE A 248 -1.90 3.67 -0.34
CA ILE A 248 -0.67 3.41 -1.07
C ILE A 248 -0.04 4.71 -1.59
N GLU A 249 -0.85 5.68 -2.03
CA GLU A 249 -0.39 6.87 -2.77
C GLU A 249 -1.29 8.07 -2.52
N ALA A 250 -0.76 9.29 -2.66
CA ALA A 250 -1.52 10.53 -2.64
C ALA A 250 -1.05 11.52 -3.74
N TYR A 251 -1.99 12.24 -4.35
CA TYR A 251 -1.77 13.12 -5.49
C TYR A 251 -2.45 14.48 -5.30
N SER A 252 -1.70 15.56 -5.53
CA SER A 252 -2.22 16.94 -5.47
C SER A 252 -3.25 17.22 -6.56
N LEU A 253 -4.29 18.00 -6.19
CA LEU A 253 -5.36 18.46 -7.07
C LEU A 253 -5.13 19.90 -7.59
N GLY A 254 -3.92 20.44 -7.43
CA GLY A 254 -3.50 21.72 -8.00
C GLY A 254 -2.28 22.31 -7.29
N THR A 255 -1.42 23.00 -8.03
CA THR A 255 -0.21 23.65 -7.50
C THR A 255 -0.55 24.63 -6.37
N GLY A 256 -0.01 24.39 -5.17
CA GLY A 256 -0.26 25.24 -3.99
C GLY A 256 -1.66 25.14 -3.38
N ARG A 257 -2.51 24.20 -3.84
CA ARG A 257 -3.82 23.92 -3.21
C ARG A 257 -3.64 22.84 -2.15
N ASP A 258 -4.21 23.07 -0.97
CA ASP A 258 -4.20 22.11 0.14
C ASP A 258 -5.19 20.94 -0.06
N ALA A 259 -5.23 20.33 -1.25
CA ALA A 259 -6.16 19.26 -1.59
C ALA A 259 -5.46 18.13 -2.34
N VAL A 260 -5.71 16.89 -1.91
CA VAL A 260 -5.17 15.67 -2.50
C VAL A 260 -6.23 14.60 -2.64
N ILE A 261 -6.04 13.69 -3.59
CA ILE A 261 -6.70 12.37 -3.55
C ILE A 261 -5.69 11.30 -3.15
N ALA A 262 -6.09 10.43 -2.23
CA ALA A 262 -5.31 9.30 -1.75
C ALA A 262 -5.91 7.98 -2.22
N GLN A 263 -5.07 7.08 -2.75
CA GLN A 263 -5.49 5.77 -3.27
C GLN A 263 -5.45 4.71 -2.18
N LEU A 264 -6.53 3.94 -2.04
CA LEU A 264 -6.63 2.78 -1.15
C LEU A 264 -6.03 1.52 -1.79
N THR A 265 -5.52 0.60 -0.94
CA THR A 265 -5.10 -0.74 -1.39
C THR A 265 -6.27 -1.60 -1.88
N VAL A 266 -7.45 -1.45 -1.28
CA VAL A 266 -8.63 -2.32 -1.51
C VAL A 266 -9.85 -1.46 -1.84
N PRO A 267 -10.63 -1.79 -2.89
CA PRO A 267 -11.81 -1.02 -3.26
C PRO A 267 -12.97 -1.19 -2.27
N VAL A 268 -13.66 -0.09 -1.99
CA VAL A 268 -14.82 -0.01 -1.09
C VAL A 268 -16.09 0.14 -1.92
N TYR A 269 -16.72 -0.99 -2.27
CA TYR A 269 -17.98 -1.01 -3.02
C TYR A 269 -19.25 -0.95 -2.15
N ALA A 270 -19.12 -1.21 -0.85
CA ALA A 270 -20.26 -1.30 0.08
C ALA A 270 -20.85 0.08 0.47
N ILE A 271 -20.17 1.17 0.13
CA ILE A 271 -20.54 2.54 0.48
C ILE A 271 -20.53 3.37 -0.80
N ALA A 272 -21.62 4.10 -1.05
CA ALA A 272 -21.72 4.99 -2.20
C ALA A 272 -20.73 6.17 -2.03
N PRO A 273 -19.83 6.42 -3.00
CA PRO A 273 -18.90 7.54 -2.90
C PRO A 273 -19.59 8.89 -2.99
N ALA A 274 -19.07 9.88 -2.28
CA ALA A 274 -19.52 11.26 -2.33
C ALA A 274 -19.12 11.95 -3.63
N LYS A 275 -19.93 12.91 -4.07
CA LYS A 275 -19.67 13.72 -5.27
C LYS A 275 -19.03 15.06 -4.90
N THR A 276 -18.18 15.61 -5.77
CA THR A 276 -17.71 17.00 -5.67
C THR A 276 -18.66 17.93 -6.42
N ALA A 277 -18.95 19.10 -5.86
CA ALA A 277 -19.80 20.11 -6.46
C ALA A 277 -19.16 20.72 -7.72
N THR A 278 -19.98 21.20 -8.65
CA THR A 278 -19.52 21.94 -9.84
C THR A 278 -19.53 23.47 -9.64
N ALA A 279 -20.36 23.96 -8.73
CA ALA A 279 -20.48 25.38 -8.37
C ALA A 279 -19.83 25.69 -7.02
N ALA A 280 -19.34 26.91 -6.86
CA ALA A 280 -18.79 27.40 -5.60
C ALA A 280 -19.89 27.58 -4.54
N VAL A 281 -19.52 27.36 -3.28
CA VAL A 281 -20.37 27.74 -2.13
C VAL A 281 -20.52 29.26 -2.08
N ALA A 282 -21.70 29.74 -1.70
CA ALA A 282 -21.99 31.18 -1.62
C ALA A 282 -21.74 31.73 -0.20
N ALA A 283 -21.14 32.92 -0.12
CA ALA A 283 -20.99 33.65 1.14
C ALA A 283 -22.36 33.90 1.80
N GLY A 284 -22.41 33.84 3.13
CA GLY A 284 -23.64 33.98 3.92
C GLY A 284 -24.54 32.76 3.97
N THR A 285 -24.17 31.63 3.36
CA THR A 285 -24.90 30.36 3.49
C THR A 285 -24.42 29.54 4.69
N THR A 286 -25.25 28.59 5.14
CA THR A 286 -24.86 27.57 6.11
C THR A 286 -24.53 26.27 5.38
N VAL A 287 -23.40 25.65 5.71
CA VAL A 287 -22.97 24.34 5.19
C VAL A 287 -22.83 23.33 6.34
N LYS A 288 -23.03 22.05 6.03
CA LYS A 288 -22.80 20.96 6.98
C LYS A 288 -21.39 20.42 6.78
N VAL A 289 -20.60 20.39 7.85
CA VAL A 289 -19.25 19.79 7.87
C VAL A 289 -19.31 18.45 8.57
N ALA A 290 -18.72 17.41 7.98
CA ALA A 290 -18.61 16.08 8.59
C ALA A 290 -17.15 15.76 8.90
N GLY A 291 -16.79 15.55 10.17
CA GLY A 291 -15.40 15.44 10.62
C GLY A 291 -15.17 14.42 11.73
N ALA A 292 -13.97 13.85 11.79
CA ALA A 292 -13.53 12.88 12.81
C ALA A 292 -12.76 13.52 13.98
N GLY A 293 -12.61 14.85 14.00
CA GLY A 293 -11.84 15.56 15.03
C GLY A 293 -12.51 15.72 16.40
N ARG A 294 -11.80 16.43 17.27
CA ARG A 294 -12.17 16.70 18.68
C ARG A 294 -13.53 17.40 18.79
N THR A 295 -14.23 17.19 19.91
CA THR A 295 -15.28 18.12 20.38
C THR A 295 -14.76 18.91 21.58
N ALA A 296 -15.64 19.62 22.29
CA ALA A 296 -15.32 20.21 23.59
C ALA A 296 -14.98 19.15 24.68
N THR A 297 -15.41 17.90 24.51
CA THR A 297 -15.35 16.85 25.55
C THR A 297 -14.79 15.50 25.06
N THR A 298 -14.71 15.30 23.74
CA THR A 298 -14.29 14.04 23.11
C THR A 298 -13.02 14.29 22.31
N TRP A 299 -12.01 13.46 22.51
CA TRP A 299 -10.70 13.59 21.86
C TRP A 299 -10.74 13.12 20.40
N TRP A 300 -10.83 11.82 20.17
CA TRP A 300 -10.99 11.25 18.84
C TRP A 300 -12.21 10.34 18.87
N SER A 301 -13.06 10.43 17.85
CA SER A 301 -14.29 9.64 17.73
C SER A 301 -14.68 9.43 16.28
N GLY A 302 -15.68 8.57 16.05
CA GLY A 302 -16.30 8.44 14.74
C GLY A 302 -16.85 9.77 14.22
N VAL A 303 -17.10 9.82 12.91
CA VAL A 303 -17.52 11.02 12.18
C VAL A 303 -18.77 11.64 12.82
N ARG A 304 -18.67 12.94 13.12
CA ARG A 304 -19.77 13.79 13.60
C ARG A 304 -20.04 14.91 12.60
N THR A 305 -21.18 15.57 12.71
CA THR A 305 -21.54 16.72 11.89
C THR A 305 -21.63 18.00 12.71
N THR A 306 -21.25 19.14 12.13
CA THR A 306 -21.50 20.48 12.67
C THR A 306 -21.87 21.44 11.53
N ASP A 307 -22.74 22.40 11.82
CA ASP A 307 -23.17 23.41 10.84
C ASP A 307 -22.28 24.65 10.96
N GLN A 308 -21.77 25.15 9.84
CA GLN A 308 -20.86 26.29 9.77
C GLN A 308 -21.43 27.36 8.84
N SER A 309 -21.29 28.62 9.23
CA SER A 309 -21.59 29.80 8.41
C SER A 309 -20.43 30.09 7.47
N VAL A 310 -20.74 30.28 6.19
CA VAL A 310 -19.77 30.61 5.15
C VAL A 310 -19.50 32.12 5.14
N GLY A 311 -18.26 32.50 5.43
CA GLY A 311 -17.77 33.87 5.36
C GLY A 311 -17.29 34.24 3.95
N THR A 312 -16.09 34.84 3.86
CA THR A 312 -15.47 35.21 2.58
C THR A 312 -15.18 33.96 1.75
N VAL A 313 -15.49 34.02 0.45
CA VAL A 313 -15.11 33.00 -0.53
C VAL A 313 -14.05 33.60 -1.45
N SER A 314 -12.79 33.23 -1.22
CA SER A 314 -11.63 33.67 -2.03
C SER A 314 -11.43 32.73 -3.24
N ALA A 315 -10.43 32.98 -4.08
CA ALA A 315 -10.13 32.11 -5.23
C ALA A 315 -9.74 30.66 -4.86
N SER A 316 -9.20 30.44 -3.66
CA SER A 316 -8.69 29.14 -3.20
C SER A 316 -9.20 28.70 -1.82
N THR A 317 -9.75 29.63 -1.03
CA THR A 317 -10.22 29.37 0.35
C THR A 317 -11.66 29.81 0.58
N VAL A 318 -12.25 29.24 1.61
CA VAL A 318 -13.52 29.64 2.20
C VAL A 318 -13.29 29.89 3.69
N ASP A 319 -13.65 31.08 4.18
CA ASP A 319 -13.63 31.39 5.61
C ASP A 319 -14.91 30.82 6.26
N LEU A 320 -14.78 30.32 7.49
CA LEU A 320 -15.86 29.65 8.22
C LEU A 320 -15.95 30.15 9.66
N SER A 321 -17.16 30.17 10.18
CA SER A 321 -17.43 30.32 11.62
C SER A 321 -18.55 29.36 12.04
N SER A 322 -18.61 29.01 13.33
CA SER A 322 -19.73 28.20 13.84
C SER A 322 -21.07 28.88 13.54
N ALA A 323 -22.04 28.12 13.03
CA ALA A 323 -23.42 28.57 13.02
C ALA A 323 -23.93 28.78 14.46
N ALA A 324 -25.01 29.54 14.64
CA ALA A 324 -25.56 29.83 15.97
C ALA A 324 -25.92 28.53 16.73
N GLY A 325 -25.23 28.27 17.84
CA GLY A 325 -25.40 27.05 18.65
C GLY A 325 -24.66 25.80 18.13
N ALA A 326 -23.93 25.89 17.01
CA ALA A 326 -23.17 24.79 16.45
C ALA A 326 -21.75 24.68 17.05
N ALA A 327 -21.18 23.48 16.99
CA ALA A 327 -19.83 23.22 17.51
C ALA A 327 -18.73 23.83 16.62
N PRO A 328 -17.60 24.29 17.20
CA PRO A 328 -16.43 24.72 16.44
C PRO A 328 -15.78 23.54 15.71
N LEU A 329 -14.96 23.85 14.70
CA LEU A 329 -14.05 22.90 14.06
C LEU A 329 -12.76 22.79 14.86
N CYS A 330 -12.25 21.57 15.00
CA CYS A 330 -11.17 21.21 15.93
C CYS A 330 -10.07 20.38 15.26
N ALA A 331 -8.97 20.13 15.97
CA ALA A 331 -7.95 19.16 15.55
C ALA A 331 -8.57 17.81 15.17
N GLY A 332 -8.21 17.31 13.98
CA GLY A 332 -8.79 16.15 13.32
C GLY A 332 -9.79 16.46 12.21
N ASP A 333 -10.36 17.66 12.20
CA ASP A 333 -11.27 18.08 11.12
C ASP A 333 -10.53 18.53 9.87
N ASN A 334 -9.19 18.65 9.88
CA ASN A 334 -8.43 18.85 8.65
C ASN A 334 -8.72 17.69 7.65
N GLY A 335 -9.17 18.03 6.44
CA GLY A 335 -9.71 17.09 5.45
C GLY A 335 -11.23 16.89 5.49
N ALA A 336 -11.96 17.49 6.44
CA ALA A 336 -13.41 17.34 6.56
C ALA A 336 -14.16 18.05 5.42
N PRO A 337 -15.07 17.36 4.69
CA PRO A 337 -15.85 17.96 3.62
C PRO A 337 -16.90 18.95 4.12
N LEU A 338 -17.05 20.04 3.36
CA LEU A 338 -18.18 20.96 3.42
C LEU A 338 -19.23 20.52 2.39
N PHE A 339 -20.38 20.05 2.85
CA PHE A 339 -21.48 19.64 1.99
C PHE A 339 -22.44 20.80 1.68
N ASN A 340 -22.80 20.94 0.40
CA ASN A 340 -23.94 21.76 -0.03
C ASN A 340 -25.28 21.04 0.26
N ALA A 341 -26.40 21.72 0.03
CA ALA A 341 -27.75 21.16 0.24
C ALA A 341 -28.09 19.94 -0.64
N ALA A 342 -27.29 19.64 -1.67
CA ALA A 342 -27.43 18.45 -2.51
C ALA A 342 -26.53 17.27 -2.06
N GLY A 343 -25.78 17.43 -0.95
CA GLY A 343 -24.85 16.40 -0.46
C GLY A 343 -23.53 16.32 -1.24
N GLU A 344 -23.16 17.37 -1.98
CA GLU A 344 -21.90 17.43 -2.73
C GLU A 344 -20.83 18.24 -2.00
N ILE A 345 -19.58 17.79 -2.10
CA ILE A 345 -18.42 18.41 -1.45
C ILE A 345 -18.03 19.69 -2.18
N THR A 346 -18.01 20.82 -1.48
CA THR A 346 -17.63 22.14 -1.99
C THR A 346 -16.23 22.58 -1.56
N ALA A 347 -15.84 22.26 -0.34
CA ALA A 347 -14.54 22.62 0.24
C ALA A 347 -14.10 21.54 1.26
N LEU A 348 -12.82 21.57 1.67
CA LEU A 348 -12.26 20.73 2.72
C LEU A 348 -11.64 21.60 3.81
N VAL A 349 -12.00 21.40 5.07
CA VAL A 349 -11.40 22.13 6.21
C VAL A 349 -9.87 21.94 6.21
N SER A 350 -9.12 23.02 6.41
CA SER A 350 -7.65 23.04 6.45
C SER A 350 -7.15 23.54 7.81
N ARG A 351 -7.68 24.68 8.28
CA ARG A 351 -7.23 25.38 9.48
C ARG A 351 -8.39 25.75 10.38
N ALA A 352 -8.16 25.79 11.69
CA ALA A 352 -9.13 26.21 12.68
C ALA A 352 -8.43 26.85 13.89
N TRP A 353 -9.03 27.87 14.48
CA TRP A 353 -8.55 28.47 15.75
C TRP A 353 -8.85 27.60 16.98
N GLN A 354 -9.81 26.67 16.86
CA GLN A 354 -10.15 25.65 17.86
C GLN A 354 -10.68 26.18 19.21
N GLY A 355 -11.04 27.46 19.34
CA GLY A 355 -11.66 27.98 20.55
C GLY A 355 -12.89 27.17 20.96
N GLY A 356 -12.89 26.63 22.19
CA GLY A 356 -13.93 25.72 22.69
C GLY A 356 -13.72 24.22 22.38
N CYS A 357 -12.63 23.83 21.73
CA CYS A 357 -12.24 22.43 21.53
C CYS A 357 -11.44 21.87 22.72
N LEU A 358 -11.47 20.55 22.93
CA LEU A 358 -10.72 19.86 23.98
C LEU A 358 -9.20 20.13 23.87
N GLU A 359 -8.58 20.53 24.98
CA GLU A 359 -7.20 21.05 25.12
C GLU A 359 -6.90 22.42 24.53
N THR A 360 -7.86 23.13 23.95
CA THR A 360 -7.62 24.52 23.58
C THR A 360 -7.70 25.40 24.85
N PRO A 361 -6.67 26.21 25.16
CA PRO A 361 -6.69 27.06 26.34
C PRO A 361 -7.90 27.99 26.35
N ALA A 362 -8.52 28.21 27.51
CA ALA A 362 -9.71 29.06 27.63
C ALA A 362 -9.48 30.54 27.23
N SER A 363 -8.22 30.96 27.07
CA SER A 363 -7.84 32.27 26.52
C SER A 363 -7.95 32.36 24.99
N GLU A 364 -7.96 31.23 24.27
CA GLU A 364 -8.24 31.20 22.84
C GLU A 364 -9.75 31.06 22.63
N THR A 365 -10.38 32.18 22.29
CA THR A 365 -11.84 32.30 22.14
C THR A 365 -12.29 32.28 20.69
N ARG A 366 -11.36 32.30 19.71
CA ARG A 366 -11.70 32.33 18.29
C ARG A 366 -12.16 30.95 17.82
N THR A 367 -13.35 30.89 17.24
CA THR A 367 -13.94 29.67 16.67
C THR A 367 -13.78 29.58 15.15
N GLY A 368 -13.24 30.63 14.52
CA GLY A 368 -13.10 30.72 13.07
C GLY A 368 -12.18 29.66 12.47
N ALA A 369 -12.45 29.30 11.23
CA ALA A 369 -11.74 28.28 10.48
C ALA A 369 -11.61 28.68 9.01
N SER A 370 -10.76 27.98 8.25
CA SER A 370 -10.71 28.10 6.80
C SER A 370 -10.58 26.75 6.11
N ALA A 371 -11.24 26.65 4.97
CA ALA A 371 -11.30 25.46 4.13
C ALA A 371 -10.70 25.75 2.75
N THR A 372 -10.02 24.76 2.16
CA THR A 372 -9.61 24.84 0.75
C THR A 372 -10.81 24.51 -0.15
N ARG A 373 -10.96 25.26 -1.24
CA ARG A 373 -12.02 25.02 -2.24
C ARG A 373 -11.77 23.71 -3.00
N VAL A 374 -12.81 22.93 -3.30
CA VAL A 374 -12.74 21.71 -4.13
C VAL A 374 -13.89 21.57 -5.12
N GLU A 375 -14.70 22.61 -5.34
CA GLU A 375 -15.63 22.61 -6.47
C GLU A 375 -14.90 22.61 -7.83
N GLY A 376 -15.52 22.02 -8.85
CA GLY A 376 -15.02 22.07 -10.24
C GLY A 376 -13.73 21.27 -10.51
N ILE A 377 -13.12 20.63 -9.51
CA ILE A 377 -11.85 19.90 -9.65
C ILE A 377 -11.97 18.55 -10.34
N ALA A 378 -13.12 18.20 -10.93
CA ALA A 378 -13.36 16.88 -11.54
C ALA A 378 -12.27 16.48 -12.56
N SER A 379 -11.81 17.42 -13.39
CA SER A 379 -10.69 17.18 -14.32
C SER A 379 -9.34 16.96 -13.61
N ALA A 380 -9.10 17.67 -12.50
CA ALA A 380 -7.91 17.46 -11.68
C ALA A 380 -7.96 16.11 -10.95
N ILE A 381 -9.13 15.66 -10.49
CA ILE A 381 -9.34 14.31 -9.94
C ILE A 381 -9.04 13.26 -11.01
N THR A 382 -9.60 13.37 -12.22
CA THR A 382 -9.31 12.43 -13.32
C THR A 382 -7.81 12.40 -13.67
N THR A 383 -7.16 13.57 -13.71
CA THR A 383 -5.71 13.68 -13.96
C THR A 383 -4.89 13.04 -12.84
N ALA A 384 -5.22 13.31 -11.58
CA ALA A 384 -4.56 12.75 -10.41
C ALA A 384 -4.76 11.23 -10.30
N LYS A 385 -5.96 10.71 -10.63
CA LYS A 385 -6.24 9.27 -10.76
C LYS A 385 -5.36 8.63 -11.84
N ALA A 386 -5.02 9.35 -12.92
CA ALA A 386 -4.11 8.85 -13.96
C ALA A 386 -2.63 8.82 -13.51
N GLY A 387 -2.23 9.66 -12.54
CA GLY A 387 -0.95 9.61 -11.85
C GLY A 387 0.20 10.36 -12.55
N ASN A 388 0.73 11.40 -11.90
CA ASN A 388 1.83 12.24 -12.39
C ASN A 388 3.15 11.44 -12.52
N GLY A 389 3.43 10.91 -13.71
CA GLY A 389 4.64 10.12 -14.02
C GLY A 389 4.40 8.63 -14.32
N ARG A 390 3.12 8.19 -14.35
CA ARG A 390 2.71 6.80 -14.67
C ARG A 390 1.94 6.65 -15.96
N THR A 391 1.68 7.76 -16.62
CA THR A 391 0.83 7.83 -17.80
C THR A 391 1.57 8.51 -18.95
N LEU A 392 1.56 7.88 -20.14
CA LEU A 392 1.89 8.53 -21.40
C LEU A 392 0.61 9.21 -21.88
N GLN A 393 0.55 10.53 -21.76
CA GLN A 393 -0.62 11.31 -22.14
C GLN A 393 -0.76 11.38 -23.67
N THR A 394 -1.98 11.61 -24.15
CA THR A 394 -2.24 11.86 -25.57
C THR A 394 -1.35 13.00 -26.11
N GLY A 395 -0.83 12.84 -27.33
CA GLY A 395 0.12 13.77 -27.95
C GLY A 395 1.56 13.70 -27.40
N THR A 396 1.90 12.80 -26.46
CA THR A 396 3.26 12.68 -25.90
C THR A 396 4.02 11.46 -26.41
N LYS A 397 5.35 11.55 -26.41
CA LYS A 397 6.26 10.49 -26.89
C LYS A 397 7.23 10.00 -25.82
N LEU A 398 7.53 8.70 -25.86
CA LEU A 398 8.60 8.06 -25.11
C LEU A 398 9.76 7.77 -26.07
N THR A 399 10.80 8.61 -26.03
CA THR A 399 12.00 8.46 -26.87
C THR A 399 12.89 7.30 -26.39
N SER A 400 13.74 6.76 -27.28
CA SER A 400 14.81 5.82 -26.92
C SER A 400 15.53 6.22 -25.62
N GLY A 401 15.63 5.27 -24.69
CA GLY A 401 16.18 5.43 -23.33
C GLY A 401 15.18 5.94 -22.27
N ALA A 402 14.05 6.55 -22.66
CA ALA A 402 13.09 7.12 -21.72
C ALA A 402 12.19 6.05 -21.07
N SER A 403 11.73 6.33 -19.85
CA SER A 403 10.89 5.42 -19.06
C SER A 403 9.69 6.12 -18.41
N ILE A 404 8.65 5.33 -18.16
CA ILE A 404 7.52 5.65 -17.28
C ILE A 404 7.58 4.65 -16.11
N ILE A 405 7.43 5.14 -14.88
CA ILE A 405 7.76 4.35 -13.67
C ILE A 405 6.54 4.24 -12.75
N GLY A 406 6.04 3.01 -12.60
CA GLY A 406 4.95 2.63 -11.72
C GLY A 406 5.40 2.37 -10.27
N LEU A 407 4.50 1.75 -9.50
CA LEU A 407 4.81 1.25 -8.16
C LEU A 407 5.78 0.06 -8.25
N ASP A 408 5.33 -1.04 -8.88
CA ASP A 408 6.10 -2.27 -9.08
C ASP A 408 6.70 -2.42 -10.49
N LEU A 409 6.36 -1.53 -11.42
CA LEU A 409 6.63 -1.67 -12.86
C LEU A 409 7.43 -0.51 -13.45
N LYS A 410 8.07 -0.76 -14.60
CA LYS A 410 8.76 0.24 -15.41
C LYS A 410 8.52 -0.06 -16.90
N LEU A 411 7.89 0.87 -17.61
CA LEU A 411 7.81 0.83 -19.07
C LEU A 411 8.98 1.63 -19.65
N THR A 412 9.82 1.02 -20.47
CA THR A 412 11.01 1.65 -21.06
C THR A 412 10.97 1.50 -22.57
N MET A 413 11.18 2.60 -23.30
CA MET A 413 11.58 2.52 -24.69
C MET A 413 13.08 2.23 -24.72
N GLN A 414 13.47 0.97 -24.89
CA GLN A 414 14.88 0.56 -24.81
C GLN A 414 15.68 1.04 -26.02
N THR A 415 17.00 1.14 -25.86
CA THR A 415 17.91 1.70 -26.87
C THR A 415 18.09 0.80 -28.11
N ASP A 416 17.77 -0.49 -27.98
CA ASP A 416 17.66 -1.46 -29.07
C ASP A 416 16.40 -1.27 -29.94
N GLY A 417 15.51 -0.36 -29.54
CA GLY A 417 14.24 -0.06 -30.20
C GLY A 417 13.04 -0.89 -29.74
N ASN A 418 13.15 -1.68 -28.66
CA ASN A 418 12.02 -2.41 -28.09
C ASN A 418 11.30 -1.58 -27.02
N LEU A 419 9.97 -1.51 -27.05
CA LEU A 419 9.20 -0.97 -25.93
C LEU A 419 8.91 -2.13 -24.96
N VAL A 420 9.45 -2.03 -23.75
CA VAL A 420 9.51 -3.15 -22.78
C VAL A 420 8.92 -2.74 -21.44
N LEU A 421 7.96 -3.51 -20.95
CA LEU A 421 7.47 -3.45 -19.58
C LEU A 421 8.25 -4.45 -18.73
N THR A 422 8.97 -3.94 -17.74
CA THR A 422 9.64 -4.77 -16.73
C THR A 422 8.98 -4.58 -15.36
N HIS A 423 9.22 -5.55 -14.49
CA HIS A 423 9.26 -5.27 -13.06
C HIS A 423 10.29 -4.15 -12.79
N LYS A 424 9.97 -3.24 -11.87
CA LYS A 424 10.85 -2.16 -11.42
C LYS A 424 11.86 -2.63 -10.38
N GLN A 425 11.50 -3.67 -9.63
CA GLN A 425 12.25 -4.18 -8.49
C GLN A 425 12.95 -5.52 -8.79
N VAL A 426 13.08 -5.87 -10.07
CA VAL A 426 13.68 -7.11 -10.59
C VAL A 426 14.39 -6.77 -11.91
N ASP A 427 15.71 -6.60 -11.88
CA ASP A 427 16.48 -6.09 -13.02
C ASP A 427 16.46 -7.06 -14.21
N GLY A 428 15.80 -6.66 -15.30
CA GLY A 428 15.62 -7.51 -16.48
C GLY A 428 14.41 -8.46 -16.45
N GLY A 429 13.57 -8.40 -15.41
CA GLY A 429 12.31 -9.15 -15.36
C GLY A 429 11.26 -8.57 -16.32
N VAL A 430 11.26 -9.04 -17.57
CA VAL A 430 10.35 -8.58 -18.64
C VAL A 430 8.98 -9.28 -18.56
N LEU A 431 7.92 -8.51 -18.29
CA LEU A 431 6.53 -8.99 -18.30
C LEU A 431 5.89 -8.94 -19.70
N TRP A 432 6.28 -7.96 -20.50
CA TRP A 432 5.71 -7.70 -21.83
C TRP A 432 6.66 -6.86 -22.68
N SER A 433 6.67 -7.08 -24.00
CA SER A 433 7.33 -6.16 -24.94
C SER A 433 6.64 -6.13 -26.29
N THR A 434 6.94 -5.10 -27.10
CA THR A 434 6.46 -4.98 -28.48
C THR A 434 7.16 -5.92 -29.46
N GLY A 435 8.30 -6.50 -29.08
CA GLY A 435 9.10 -7.36 -29.96
C GLY A 435 9.80 -6.61 -31.09
N THR A 436 10.11 -5.31 -30.90
CA THR A 436 10.61 -4.40 -31.93
C THR A 436 12.12 -4.14 -31.84
N SER A 437 12.87 -5.01 -31.16
CA SER A 437 14.33 -4.92 -30.99
C SER A 437 15.08 -4.94 -32.34
N GLY A 438 16.28 -4.39 -32.35
CA GLY A 438 17.10 -4.17 -33.55
C GLY A 438 16.76 -2.89 -34.34
N ASN A 439 15.84 -2.06 -33.83
CA ASN A 439 15.43 -0.78 -34.43
C ASN A 439 15.98 0.40 -33.61
N ASN A 440 17.30 0.47 -33.46
CA ASN A 440 17.97 1.47 -32.60
C ASN A 440 17.47 2.90 -32.85
N GLY A 441 17.14 3.61 -31.77
CA GLY A 441 16.57 4.97 -31.86
C GLY A 441 15.07 5.04 -32.17
N ALA A 442 14.36 3.90 -32.23
CA ALA A 442 12.90 3.88 -32.23
C ALA A 442 12.30 4.57 -30.99
N TRP A 443 11.03 4.95 -31.10
CA TRP A 443 10.31 5.73 -30.10
C TRP A 443 8.82 5.38 -30.09
N ALA A 444 8.18 5.45 -28.92
CA ALA A 444 6.74 5.24 -28.77
C ALA A 444 5.99 6.58 -28.76
N TYR A 445 4.81 6.62 -29.37
CA TYR A 445 3.95 7.80 -29.46
C TYR A 445 2.51 7.45 -29.06
N MET A 446 1.99 8.13 -28.05
CA MET A 446 0.57 8.09 -27.71
C MET A 446 -0.13 9.14 -28.56
N GLN A 447 -0.75 8.72 -29.66
CA GLN A 447 -1.29 9.61 -30.67
C GLN A 447 -2.57 10.34 -30.19
N PRO A 448 -2.87 11.54 -30.74
CA PRO A 448 -4.11 12.27 -30.47
C PRO A 448 -5.40 11.48 -30.75
N ASP A 449 -5.36 10.54 -31.69
CA ASP A 449 -6.46 9.66 -32.08
C ASP A 449 -6.69 8.47 -31.11
N GLY A 450 -5.89 8.36 -30.05
CA GLY A 450 -5.99 7.30 -29.06
C GLY A 450 -5.21 6.01 -29.38
N ASN A 451 -4.36 6.02 -30.40
CA ASN A 451 -3.51 4.89 -30.74
C ASN A 451 -2.11 5.01 -30.11
N LEU A 452 -1.57 3.93 -29.53
CA LEU A 452 -0.16 3.89 -29.11
C LEU A 452 0.63 3.15 -30.19
N VAL A 453 1.64 3.82 -30.75
CA VAL A 453 2.46 3.28 -31.85
C VAL A 453 3.93 3.38 -31.51
N VAL A 454 4.70 2.32 -31.78
CA VAL A 454 6.17 2.37 -31.80
C VAL A 454 6.61 2.62 -33.23
N TYR A 455 7.41 3.66 -33.44
CA TYR A 455 7.98 4.06 -34.72
C TYR A 455 9.49 3.82 -34.77
N LYS A 456 10.02 3.50 -35.95
CA LYS A 456 11.45 3.63 -36.25
C LYS A 456 11.92 5.07 -36.02
N SER A 457 13.24 5.26 -35.92
CA SER A 457 13.83 6.61 -35.95
C SER A 457 13.41 7.34 -37.25
N GLY A 458 12.97 8.60 -37.11
CA GLY A 458 12.38 9.40 -38.19
C GLY A 458 10.91 9.75 -37.94
N ASP A 459 10.24 10.23 -39.00
CA ASP A 459 8.87 10.76 -38.92
C ASP A 459 7.81 9.67 -38.71
N PRO A 460 6.70 9.96 -37.99
CA PRO A 460 5.65 9.00 -37.65
C PRO A 460 4.71 8.73 -38.84
N THR A 461 5.24 8.08 -39.88
CA THR A 461 4.49 7.62 -41.06
C THR A 461 4.17 6.13 -40.96
N ASP A 462 3.13 5.65 -41.66
CA ASP A 462 2.74 4.23 -41.63
C ASP A 462 3.88 3.28 -42.05
N ALA A 463 4.75 3.71 -42.97
CA ALA A 463 5.93 2.96 -43.40
C ALA A 463 7.01 2.79 -42.29
N ASN A 464 6.98 3.67 -41.28
CA ASN A 464 7.89 3.65 -40.13
C ASN A 464 7.28 2.99 -38.89
N ALA A 465 5.98 2.64 -38.89
CA ALA A 465 5.34 1.98 -37.76
C ALA A 465 5.86 0.55 -37.59
N LEU A 466 6.32 0.23 -36.38
CA LEU A 466 6.83 -1.10 -36.00
C LEU A 466 5.77 -1.92 -35.26
N TRP A 467 4.99 -1.28 -34.40
CA TRP A 467 3.96 -1.91 -33.58
C TRP A 467 2.89 -0.89 -33.20
N SER A 468 1.64 -1.34 -33.01
CA SER A 468 0.49 -0.48 -32.69
C SER A 468 -0.52 -1.22 -31.82
N THR A 469 -1.15 -0.53 -30.84
CA THR A 469 -2.27 -1.06 -30.05
C THR A 469 -3.54 -1.27 -30.87
N LYS A 470 -3.64 -0.64 -32.05
CA LYS A 470 -4.83 -0.62 -32.91
C LYS A 470 -6.07 0.00 -32.25
N THR A 471 -5.86 1.07 -31.47
CA THR A 471 -6.89 1.79 -30.70
C THR A 471 -7.25 3.17 -31.26
N TRP A 472 -6.92 3.44 -32.53
CA TRP A 472 -7.25 4.68 -33.22
C TRP A 472 -8.76 4.98 -33.22
N GLY A 473 -9.12 6.26 -33.32
CA GLY A 473 -10.50 6.76 -33.21
C GLY A 473 -11.00 6.95 -31.78
N ASN A 474 -10.17 6.71 -30.76
CA ASN A 474 -10.46 6.95 -29.34
C ASN A 474 -9.76 8.23 -28.86
N ASN A 475 -10.12 9.37 -29.47
CA ASN A 475 -9.43 10.64 -29.28
C ASN A 475 -9.19 10.98 -27.80
N GLY A 476 -7.97 11.39 -27.47
CA GLY A 476 -7.56 11.75 -26.11
C GLY A 476 -7.30 10.57 -25.16
N ALA A 477 -7.36 9.32 -25.62
CA ALA A 477 -6.95 8.16 -24.83
C ALA A 477 -5.48 8.24 -24.41
N PHE A 478 -5.13 7.55 -23.32
CA PHE A 478 -3.80 7.59 -22.69
C PHE A 478 -3.36 6.21 -22.21
N LEU A 479 -2.06 5.97 -22.15
CA LEU A 479 -1.46 4.73 -21.66
C LEU A 479 -1.05 4.88 -20.20
N ARG A 480 -1.46 3.98 -19.30
CA ARG A 480 -1.22 4.04 -17.86
C ARG A 480 -0.62 2.75 -17.30
N LEU A 481 0.37 2.89 -16.42
CA LEU A 481 0.79 1.85 -15.48
C LEU A 481 -0.17 1.83 -14.29
N GLN A 482 -0.92 0.76 -14.15
CA GLN A 482 -1.98 0.57 -13.16
C GLN A 482 -1.43 -0.11 -11.89
N SER A 483 -2.09 0.13 -10.74
CA SER A 483 -1.67 -0.39 -9.43
C SER A 483 -1.92 -1.88 -9.22
N ASP A 484 -2.68 -2.51 -10.12
CA ASP A 484 -2.92 -3.94 -10.21
C ASP A 484 -1.84 -4.67 -11.04
N GLY A 485 -0.69 -4.02 -11.31
CA GLY A 485 0.39 -4.57 -12.11
C GLY A 485 0.19 -4.48 -13.62
N ASN A 486 -0.92 -3.92 -14.11
CA ASN A 486 -1.20 -3.88 -15.54
C ASN A 486 -0.57 -2.66 -16.26
N LEU A 487 -0.28 -2.84 -17.55
CA LEU A 487 -0.10 -1.74 -18.51
C LEU A 487 -1.33 -1.68 -19.40
N ALA A 488 -2.09 -0.59 -19.34
CA ALA A 488 -3.36 -0.45 -20.04
C ALA A 488 -3.49 0.88 -20.76
N LEU A 489 -4.15 0.86 -21.92
CA LEU A 489 -4.57 2.05 -22.64
C LEU A 489 -6.03 2.33 -22.29
N ASN A 490 -6.29 3.50 -21.70
CA ASN A 490 -7.60 3.92 -21.18
C ASN A 490 -8.21 5.02 -22.06
N LYS A 491 -9.54 5.07 -22.13
CA LYS A 491 -10.25 6.23 -22.72
C LYS A 491 -9.88 7.54 -22.01
N ALA A 492 -10.09 8.67 -22.68
CA ALA A 492 -9.79 10.01 -22.17
C ALA A 492 -10.43 10.34 -20.80
N ASP A 493 -11.60 9.75 -20.51
CA ASP A 493 -12.34 9.89 -19.25
C ASP A 493 -11.90 8.88 -18.16
N GLY A 494 -11.01 7.95 -18.48
CA GLY A 494 -10.60 6.84 -17.60
C GLY A 494 -11.65 5.74 -17.40
N SER A 495 -12.83 5.82 -18.05
CA SER A 495 -13.99 4.94 -17.77
C SER A 495 -13.79 3.47 -18.12
N SER A 496 -12.89 3.17 -19.06
CA SER A 496 -12.73 1.84 -19.64
C SER A 496 -11.32 1.64 -20.21
N VAL A 497 -10.93 0.37 -20.30
CA VAL A 497 -9.68 -0.09 -20.93
C VAL A 497 -9.97 -0.44 -22.39
N LEU A 498 -9.21 0.15 -23.31
CA LEU A 498 -9.27 -0.09 -24.76
C LEU A 498 -8.30 -1.18 -25.20
N TRP A 499 -7.12 -1.23 -24.57
CA TRP A 499 -6.09 -2.24 -24.80
C TRP A 499 -5.34 -2.51 -23.50
N SER A 500 -4.81 -3.73 -23.35
CA SER A 500 -4.11 -4.18 -22.15
C SER A 500 -2.95 -5.09 -22.51
N ALA A 501 -1.81 -4.93 -21.82
CA ALA A 501 -0.70 -5.88 -21.88
C ALA A 501 -1.03 -7.22 -21.18
N GLY A 502 -2.07 -7.24 -20.33
CA GLY A 502 -2.53 -8.43 -19.60
C GLY A 502 -1.75 -8.74 -18.33
N THR A 503 -0.89 -7.84 -17.86
CA THR A 503 0.15 -8.14 -16.87
C THR A 503 -0.33 -8.08 -15.42
N ILE A 504 -1.50 -8.63 -15.13
CA ILE A 504 -2.18 -8.47 -13.84
C ILE A 504 -1.42 -9.16 -12.69
N ARG A 505 -1.16 -8.40 -11.62
CA ARG A 505 -0.66 -8.87 -10.33
C ARG A 505 -1.81 -9.46 -9.51
N LEU A 506 -1.73 -10.74 -9.19
CA LEU A 506 -2.67 -11.44 -8.31
C LEU A 506 -2.20 -11.36 -6.83
N ASP A 507 -3.04 -11.81 -5.90
CA ASP A 507 -2.67 -11.95 -4.49
C ASP A 507 -1.59 -13.02 -4.32
N ALA A 508 -0.68 -12.85 -3.34
CA ALA A 508 0.32 -13.86 -3.00
C ALA A 508 -0.31 -15.18 -2.49
N LYS A 509 -1.55 -15.17 -2.00
CA LYS A 509 -2.36 -16.35 -1.66
C LYS A 509 -3.44 -16.57 -2.74
N LEU A 510 -3.31 -17.65 -3.49
CA LEU A 510 -4.27 -18.10 -4.50
C LEU A 510 -5.08 -19.27 -3.95
N ASN A 511 -6.36 -19.02 -3.65
CA ASN A 511 -7.28 -20.06 -3.18
C ASN A 511 -7.58 -21.09 -4.27
N SER A 512 -8.16 -22.22 -3.88
CA SER A 512 -8.65 -23.24 -4.82
C SER A 512 -9.57 -22.65 -5.89
N ASN A 513 -9.52 -23.24 -7.09
CA ASN A 513 -10.10 -22.77 -8.36
C ASN A 513 -9.53 -21.47 -8.95
N THR A 514 -8.42 -20.92 -8.42
CA THR A 514 -7.78 -19.72 -8.98
C THR A 514 -6.89 -20.07 -10.19
N LYS A 515 -6.88 -19.19 -11.20
CA LYS A 515 -6.07 -19.33 -12.42
C LYS A 515 -5.00 -18.23 -12.51
N ILE A 516 -3.82 -18.58 -12.99
CA ILE A 516 -2.75 -17.65 -13.39
C ILE A 516 -2.62 -17.73 -14.91
N LYS A 517 -3.11 -16.73 -15.63
CA LYS A 517 -3.02 -16.66 -17.10
C LYS A 517 -1.66 -16.11 -17.53
N SER A 518 -1.29 -16.35 -18.79
CA SER A 518 -0.12 -15.72 -19.41
C SER A 518 -0.11 -14.19 -19.21
N GLY A 519 1.05 -13.65 -18.80
CA GLY A 519 1.27 -12.28 -18.35
C GLY A 519 0.98 -12.03 -16.85
N GLN A 520 0.22 -12.90 -16.18
CA GLN A 520 -0.14 -12.71 -14.76
C GLN A 520 0.94 -13.21 -13.81
N TRP A 521 1.05 -12.55 -12.66
CA TRP A 521 2.15 -12.77 -11.71
C TRP A 521 1.71 -12.54 -10.26
N ILE A 522 2.49 -13.06 -9.32
CA ILE A 522 2.37 -12.82 -7.87
C ILE A 522 3.74 -12.41 -7.32
N GLN A 523 3.77 -11.68 -6.22
CA GLN A 523 5.02 -11.29 -5.56
C GLN A 523 4.95 -11.38 -4.05
N SER A 524 6.10 -11.56 -3.43
CA SER A 524 6.35 -11.37 -2.00
C SER A 524 7.51 -10.40 -1.78
N GLN A 525 8.00 -10.26 -0.55
CA GLN A 525 9.15 -9.39 -0.25
C GLN A 525 10.43 -9.79 -1.03
N THR A 526 10.64 -11.08 -1.30
CA THR A 526 11.90 -11.61 -1.84
C THR A 526 11.79 -12.31 -3.20
N ALA A 527 10.58 -12.68 -3.66
CA ALA A 527 10.37 -13.38 -4.92
C ALA A 527 9.21 -12.83 -5.75
N VAL A 528 9.24 -13.15 -7.04
CA VAL A 528 8.14 -13.03 -8.00
C VAL A 528 7.89 -14.40 -8.62
N VAL A 529 6.63 -14.74 -8.87
CA VAL A 529 6.26 -15.87 -9.74
C VAL A 529 5.44 -15.35 -10.90
N GLU A 530 5.88 -15.62 -12.12
CA GLU A 530 5.30 -15.10 -13.37
C GLU A 530 4.89 -16.25 -14.29
N MET A 531 3.67 -16.18 -14.84
CA MET A 531 3.21 -17.03 -15.94
C MET A 531 3.56 -16.33 -17.26
N GLN A 532 4.69 -16.69 -17.85
CA GLN A 532 5.31 -15.95 -18.93
C GLN A 532 4.57 -16.09 -20.28
N GLN A 533 4.87 -15.19 -21.21
CA GLN A 533 4.25 -15.17 -22.55
C GLN A 533 4.68 -16.33 -23.45
N ASP A 534 5.85 -16.90 -23.21
CA ASP A 534 6.34 -18.09 -23.91
C ASP A 534 5.68 -19.39 -23.44
N GLY A 535 4.88 -19.35 -22.36
CA GLY A 535 4.22 -20.50 -21.76
C GLY A 535 4.95 -21.16 -20.59
N ASN A 536 6.02 -20.55 -20.11
CA ASN A 536 6.76 -21.02 -18.94
C ASN A 536 6.22 -20.38 -17.64
N LEU A 537 6.12 -21.13 -16.54
CA LEU A 537 5.86 -20.56 -15.21
C LEU A 537 7.20 -20.52 -14.47
N VAL A 538 7.62 -19.33 -14.03
CA VAL A 538 8.98 -19.10 -13.49
C VAL A 538 8.92 -18.35 -12.17
N ARG A 539 9.74 -18.77 -11.20
CA ARG A 539 9.99 -18.04 -9.95
C ARG A 539 11.32 -17.32 -10.04
N TYR A 540 11.29 -16.00 -9.87
CA TYR A 540 12.46 -15.13 -9.83
C TYR A 540 12.80 -14.69 -8.41
N ARG A 541 14.09 -14.63 -8.09
CA ARG A 541 14.58 -13.87 -6.93
C ARG A 541 14.47 -12.38 -7.26
N ARG A 542 13.92 -11.58 -6.35
CA ARG A 542 13.70 -10.15 -6.62
C ARG A 542 14.98 -9.35 -6.74
N THR A 543 16.00 -9.66 -5.93
CA THR A 543 17.23 -8.84 -5.83
C THR A 543 18.03 -8.73 -7.14
N ASP A 544 17.92 -9.72 -8.03
CA ASP A 544 18.82 -9.88 -9.18
C ASP A 544 18.16 -10.56 -10.41
N ALA A 545 16.85 -10.78 -10.39
CA ALA A 545 16.10 -11.48 -11.44
C ALA A 545 16.60 -12.90 -11.78
N THR A 546 17.34 -13.56 -10.89
CA THR A 546 17.77 -14.95 -11.12
C THR A 546 16.54 -15.87 -11.14
N PRO A 547 16.32 -16.68 -12.19
CA PRO A 547 15.31 -17.74 -12.15
C PRO A 547 15.76 -18.82 -11.14
N THR A 548 14.95 -19.03 -10.11
CA THR A 548 15.23 -19.95 -8.97
C THR A 548 14.37 -21.22 -8.99
N TRP A 549 13.38 -21.28 -9.88
CA TRP A 549 12.58 -22.45 -10.22
C TRP A 549 11.79 -22.16 -11.51
N THR A 550 11.47 -23.20 -12.29
CA THR A 550 10.66 -23.10 -13.51
C THR A 550 9.96 -24.42 -13.82
N THR A 551 8.79 -24.37 -14.46
CA THR A 551 8.10 -25.57 -15.00
C THR A 551 8.80 -26.17 -16.22
N ASN A 552 9.73 -25.45 -16.85
CA ASN A 552 10.42 -25.84 -18.10
C ASN A 552 9.45 -26.11 -19.26
N THR A 553 8.49 -25.22 -19.45
CA THR A 553 7.45 -25.32 -20.51
C THR A 553 7.47 -24.20 -21.56
N PRO A 554 8.62 -23.58 -21.92
CA PRO A 554 8.66 -22.53 -22.94
C PRO A 554 8.23 -23.05 -24.32
N GLY A 555 7.75 -22.15 -25.17
CA GLY A 555 7.18 -22.46 -26.49
C GLY A 555 5.67 -22.68 -26.50
N ASN A 556 5.03 -22.83 -25.34
CA ASN A 556 3.58 -23.03 -25.19
C ASN A 556 2.83 -21.70 -25.01
N LYS A 557 2.94 -20.79 -25.99
CA LYS A 557 2.36 -19.42 -25.90
C LYS A 557 0.89 -19.43 -25.47
N GLY A 558 0.56 -18.60 -24.48
CA GLY A 558 -0.79 -18.52 -23.92
C GLY A 558 -1.15 -19.64 -22.92
N ALA A 559 -0.18 -20.47 -22.50
CA ALA A 559 -0.37 -21.39 -21.38
C ALA A 559 -0.78 -20.65 -20.09
N TRP A 560 -1.39 -21.40 -19.17
CA TRP A 560 -1.98 -20.86 -17.93
C TRP A 560 -2.01 -21.92 -16.84
N ALA A 561 -1.78 -21.51 -15.59
CA ALA A 561 -1.78 -22.38 -14.42
C ALA A 561 -3.13 -22.33 -13.68
N HIS A 562 -3.46 -23.40 -12.97
CA HIS A 562 -4.70 -23.58 -12.22
C HIS A 562 -4.41 -24.21 -10.87
N VAL A 563 -4.79 -23.55 -9.77
CA VAL A 563 -4.97 -24.20 -8.46
C VAL A 563 -6.33 -24.89 -8.51
N GLN A 564 -6.36 -26.20 -8.65
CA GLN A 564 -7.56 -26.97 -8.95
C GLN A 564 -8.39 -27.28 -7.70
N THR A 565 -9.63 -27.72 -7.89
CA THR A 565 -10.56 -28.05 -6.80
C THR A 565 -10.17 -29.32 -6.05
N ASP A 566 -9.53 -30.27 -6.72
CA ASP A 566 -8.94 -31.51 -6.17
C ASP A 566 -7.61 -31.28 -5.43
N GLY A 567 -7.16 -30.03 -5.32
CA GLY A 567 -5.88 -29.68 -4.69
C GLY A 567 -4.65 -29.91 -5.55
N ASN A 568 -4.78 -30.12 -6.86
CA ASN A 568 -3.63 -30.15 -7.77
C ASN A 568 -3.26 -28.73 -8.25
N PHE A 569 -1.98 -28.43 -8.46
CA PHE A 569 -1.54 -27.20 -9.13
C PHE A 569 -0.97 -27.56 -10.50
N VAL A 570 -1.67 -27.17 -11.57
CA VAL A 570 -1.45 -27.71 -12.92
C VAL A 570 -1.31 -26.59 -13.94
N LEU A 571 -0.33 -26.72 -14.82
CA LEU A 571 -0.09 -25.86 -15.97
C LEU A 571 -0.66 -26.49 -17.24
N TYR A 572 -1.45 -25.72 -17.98
CA TYR A 572 -2.13 -26.14 -19.20
C TYR A 572 -1.66 -25.33 -20.41
N LYS A 573 -1.73 -25.93 -21.59
CA LYS A 573 -1.75 -25.21 -22.88
C LYS A 573 -2.92 -24.23 -22.94
N SER A 574 -2.86 -23.28 -23.87
CA SER A 574 -3.91 -22.29 -24.11
C SER A 574 -5.30 -22.88 -24.40
N ASP A 575 -5.34 -24.08 -25.00
CA ASP A 575 -6.52 -24.89 -25.30
C ASP A 575 -6.80 -26.02 -24.28
N GLY A 576 -6.00 -26.10 -23.21
CA GLY A 576 -6.11 -27.17 -22.21
C GLY A 576 -7.42 -27.11 -21.41
N ASN A 577 -7.94 -28.28 -21.05
CA ASN A 577 -9.21 -28.43 -20.33
C ASN A 577 -9.01 -29.27 -19.04
N PRO A 578 -9.15 -28.65 -17.85
CA PRO A 578 -9.12 -29.35 -16.56
C PRO A 578 -10.09 -30.51 -16.45
N ALA A 579 -11.30 -30.38 -16.99
CA ALA A 579 -12.36 -31.38 -16.82
C ALA A 579 -12.07 -32.70 -17.57
N THR A 580 -11.20 -32.66 -18.59
CA THR A 580 -10.80 -33.83 -19.38
C THR A 580 -9.32 -34.18 -19.25
N GLY A 581 -8.55 -33.41 -18.45
CA GLY A 581 -7.09 -33.55 -18.34
C GLY A 581 -6.31 -33.28 -19.64
N THR A 582 -6.95 -32.74 -20.68
CA THR A 582 -6.30 -32.52 -21.98
C THR A 582 -5.43 -31.27 -21.96
N GLY A 583 -4.26 -31.34 -22.60
CA GLY A 583 -3.35 -30.19 -22.71
C GLY A 583 -2.54 -29.87 -21.46
N ILE A 584 -2.42 -30.79 -20.49
CA ILE A 584 -1.50 -30.65 -19.35
C ILE A 584 -0.04 -30.54 -19.87
N LEU A 585 0.70 -29.59 -19.30
CA LEU A 585 2.13 -29.37 -19.55
C LEU A 585 2.99 -29.73 -18.34
N TRP A 586 2.51 -29.44 -17.14
CA TRP A 586 3.18 -29.70 -15.86
C TRP A 586 2.13 -29.79 -14.74
N GLY A 587 2.40 -30.53 -13.67
CA GLY A 587 1.54 -30.57 -12.48
C GLY A 587 2.32 -30.89 -11.20
N SER A 588 1.82 -30.40 -10.05
CA SER A 588 2.39 -30.69 -8.73
C SER A 588 2.16 -32.13 -8.26
N ASN A 589 1.23 -32.86 -8.90
CA ASN A 589 0.83 -34.23 -8.58
C ASN A 589 0.28 -34.37 -7.14
N THR A 590 -0.63 -33.44 -6.78
CA THR A 590 -1.22 -33.29 -5.45
C THR A 590 -2.74 -33.45 -5.41
N TRP A 591 -3.34 -34.08 -6.43
CA TRP A 591 -4.78 -34.38 -6.46
C TRP A 591 -5.25 -35.16 -5.22
N GLY A 592 -6.54 -35.02 -4.86
CA GLY A 592 -7.12 -35.56 -3.63
C GLY A 592 -6.83 -34.74 -2.37
N ASN A 593 -6.35 -33.50 -2.52
CA ASN A 593 -6.16 -32.54 -1.43
C ASN A 593 -7.19 -31.39 -1.55
N ASP A 594 -8.46 -31.77 -1.63
CA ASP A 594 -9.56 -30.89 -2.04
C ASP A 594 -9.56 -29.53 -1.32
N GLY A 595 -9.64 -28.47 -2.10
CA GLY A 595 -9.64 -27.09 -1.61
C GLY A 595 -8.28 -26.56 -1.14
N ALA A 596 -7.15 -27.21 -1.46
CA ALA A 596 -5.81 -26.67 -1.23
C ALA A 596 -5.62 -25.25 -1.81
N PHE A 597 -4.72 -24.48 -1.20
CA PHE A 597 -4.38 -23.12 -1.65
C PHE A 597 -2.88 -22.97 -1.91
N LEU A 598 -2.52 -22.19 -2.92
CA LEU A 598 -1.14 -21.86 -3.25
C LEU A 598 -0.75 -20.55 -2.57
N LYS A 599 0.46 -20.46 -2.03
CA LYS A 599 0.99 -19.29 -1.35
C LYS A 599 2.44 -19.04 -1.78
N LEU A 600 2.72 -17.82 -2.21
CA LEU A 600 4.08 -17.29 -2.25
C LEU A 600 4.36 -16.63 -0.89
N GLN A 601 5.33 -17.19 -0.15
CA GLN A 601 5.74 -16.71 1.16
C GLN A 601 6.76 -15.57 1.07
N ASP A 602 6.94 -14.80 2.14
CA ASP A 602 7.86 -13.66 2.19
C ASP A 602 9.34 -14.05 2.10
N ASN A 603 9.69 -15.29 2.45
CA ASN A 603 11.01 -15.89 2.20
C ASN A 603 11.22 -16.35 0.73
N GLY A 604 10.19 -16.24 -0.12
CA GLY A 604 10.23 -16.59 -1.53
C GLY A 604 9.88 -18.04 -1.85
N SER A 605 9.52 -18.85 -0.85
CA SER A 605 9.02 -20.21 -1.07
C SER A 605 7.60 -20.17 -1.65
N LEU A 606 7.41 -20.86 -2.78
CA LEU A 606 6.08 -21.09 -3.38
C LEU A 606 5.61 -22.47 -2.92
N VAL A 607 4.52 -22.49 -2.15
CA VAL A 607 4.06 -23.66 -1.39
C VAL A 607 2.55 -23.86 -1.58
N LEU A 608 2.13 -25.11 -1.71
CA LEU A 608 0.74 -25.54 -1.78
C LEU A 608 0.35 -26.17 -0.43
N TYR A 609 -0.63 -25.57 0.24
CA TYR A 609 -1.08 -25.94 1.58
C TYR A 609 -2.43 -26.64 1.57
N LYS A 610 -2.64 -27.53 2.55
CA LYS A 610 -3.95 -28.12 2.86
C LYS A 610 -5.01 -27.03 3.05
N LYS A 611 -6.26 -27.35 2.69
CA LYS A 611 -7.43 -26.46 2.84
C LYS A 611 -7.47 -25.84 4.25
N ASP A 612 -7.60 -24.52 4.29
CA ASP A 612 -7.74 -23.68 5.50
C ASP A 612 -6.67 -23.89 6.59
N ALA A 613 -5.53 -24.51 6.24
CA ALA A 613 -4.47 -24.83 7.18
C ALA A 613 -3.52 -23.65 7.44
N ALA A 614 -2.86 -23.66 8.61
CA ALA A 614 -1.76 -22.75 8.92
C ALA A 614 -0.54 -23.01 8.01
N GLU A 615 0.20 -21.95 7.66
CA GLU A 615 1.32 -21.98 6.69
C GLU A 615 2.60 -22.62 7.28
N THR A 616 2.51 -23.86 7.77
CA THR A 616 3.60 -24.63 8.40
C THR A 616 4.08 -25.79 7.53
N ALA A 617 5.31 -26.26 7.77
CA ALA A 617 5.89 -27.38 7.01
C ALA A 617 5.00 -28.65 7.01
N ALA A 618 4.39 -29.00 8.14
CA ALA A 618 3.49 -30.16 8.27
C ALA A 618 2.15 -30.03 7.50
N ASN A 619 1.81 -28.81 7.06
CA ASN A 619 0.63 -28.53 6.25
C ASN A 619 0.94 -28.33 4.76
N SER A 620 2.23 -28.29 4.38
CA SER A 620 2.69 -28.24 3.00
C SER A 620 2.47 -29.59 2.30
N ILE A 621 1.76 -29.58 1.17
CA ILE A 621 1.54 -30.76 0.31
C ILE A 621 2.60 -30.84 -0.80
N TRP A 622 3.02 -29.67 -1.28
CA TRP A 622 4.04 -29.48 -2.32
C TRP A 622 4.69 -28.09 -2.17
N SER A 623 5.95 -27.99 -2.57
CA SER A 623 6.67 -26.73 -2.77
C SER A 623 7.56 -26.86 -4.01
N THR A 624 8.18 -25.77 -4.47
CA THR A 624 9.14 -25.81 -5.59
C THR A 624 10.31 -26.79 -5.38
N GLY A 625 10.63 -27.15 -4.13
CA GLY A 625 11.62 -28.16 -3.76
C GLY A 625 11.11 -29.61 -3.71
N THR A 626 9.83 -29.84 -4.04
CA THR A 626 9.16 -31.15 -3.95
C THR A 626 9.05 -31.82 -5.32
N PHE A 627 9.69 -32.98 -5.46
CA PHE A 627 9.66 -33.85 -6.63
C PHE A 627 8.83 -35.10 -6.30
N ARG A 628 7.58 -35.11 -6.78
CA ARG A 628 6.67 -36.27 -6.70
C ARG A 628 6.93 -37.27 -7.85
N PRO A 629 6.35 -38.48 -7.84
CA PRO A 629 6.48 -39.41 -8.95
C PRO A 629 6.24 -38.78 -10.33
N GLU A 630 6.99 -39.27 -11.31
CA GLU A 630 7.16 -38.73 -12.67
C GLU A 630 7.85 -37.36 -12.79
N SER A 631 8.18 -36.67 -11.68
CA SER A 631 9.01 -35.46 -11.72
C SER A 631 10.41 -35.75 -12.27
N LYS A 632 10.93 -34.84 -13.09
CA LYS A 632 12.27 -34.87 -13.68
C LYS A 632 13.02 -33.57 -13.42
N LEU A 633 14.30 -33.66 -13.05
CA LEU A 633 15.24 -32.55 -13.05
C LEU A 633 16.35 -32.90 -14.06
N ALA A 634 16.32 -32.22 -15.21
CA ALA A 634 17.24 -32.44 -16.32
C ALA A 634 18.58 -31.71 -16.12
N ALA A 635 19.63 -32.16 -16.81
CA ALA A 635 20.91 -31.47 -16.85
C ALA A 635 20.79 -29.96 -17.13
N GLY A 636 21.60 -29.18 -16.43
CA GLY A 636 21.54 -27.71 -16.40
C GLY A 636 20.52 -27.13 -15.43
N GLN A 637 19.49 -27.88 -15.00
CA GLN A 637 18.43 -27.37 -14.14
C GLN A 637 18.82 -27.34 -12.67
N GLN A 638 18.31 -26.36 -11.95
CA GLN A 638 18.56 -26.14 -10.53
C GLN A 638 17.28 -25.73 -9.81
N VAL A 639 17.18 -26.11 -8.54
CA VAL A 639 16.08 -25.74 -7.64
C VAL A 639 16.66 -25.19 -6.36
N TYR A 640 16.18 -24.01 -5.95
CA TYR A 640 16.67 -23.27 -4.79
C TYR A 640 15.66 -23.29 -3.63
N THR A 641 16.17 -23.44 -2.41
CA THR A 641 15.50 -23.04 -1.16
C THR A 641 16.07 -21.71 -0.66
N THR A 642 15.74 -21.34 0.57
CA THR A 642 16.31 -20.18 1.26
C THR A 642 17.80 -20.33 1.58
N THR A 643 18.29 -21.56 1.77
CA THR A 643 19.66 -21.87 2.24
C THR A 643 20.50 -22.69 1.26
N THR A 644 19.87 -23.46 0.36
CA THR A 644 20.58 -24.38 -0.56
C THR A 644 20.08 -24.32 -2.00
N ARG A 645 20.86 -24.93 -2.91
CA ARG A 645 20.41 -25.30 -4.26
C ARG A 645 20.77 -26.74 -4.58
N LEU A 646 19.81 -27.49 -5.13
CA LEU A 646 20.04 -28.77 -5.78
C LEU A 646 20.19 -28.53 -7.28
N ALA A 647 21.31 -28.98 -7.86
CA ALA A 647 21.64 -28.80 -9.27
C ALA A 647 21.89 -30.15 -9.94
N MET A 648 21.17 -30.42 -11.03
CA MET A 648 21.53 -31.49 -11.97
C MET A 648 22.47 -30.87 -13.00
N GLN A 649 23.76 -31.16 -12.92
CA GLN A 649 24.78 -30.47 -13.72
C GLN A 649 24.89 -31.03 -15.14
N TRP A 650 25.47 -30.24 -16.05
CA TRP A 650 25.66 -30.62 -17.46
C TRP A 650 26.62 -31.81 -17.64
N ASP A 651 27.57 -31.98 -16.72
CA ASP A 651 28.48 -33.14 -16.63
C ASP A 651 27.77 -34.44 -16.18
N GLY A 652 26.49 -34.34 -15.81
CA GLY A 652 25.68 -35.45 -15.32
C GLY A 652 25.72 -35.69 -13.82
N ASN A 653 26.30 -34.80 -13.01
CA ASN A 653 26.33 -34.94 -11.55
C ASN A 653 25.13 -34.24 -10.88
N LEU A 654 24.37 -34.96 -10.05
CA LEU A 654 23.40 -34.34 -9.14
C LEU A 654 24.12 -33.88 -7.86
N VAL A 655 24.06 -32.59 -7.54
CA VAL A 655 24.85 -31.98 -6.45
C VAL A 655 24.04 -30.96 -5.66
N LEU A 656 24.19 -31.00 -4.33
CA LEU A 656 23.57 -30.09 -3.37
C LEU A 656 24.61 -29.10 -2.83
N TYR A 657 24.31 -27.81 -2.90
CA TYR A 657 25.18 -26.71 -2.48
C TYR A 657 24.52 -25.82 -1.42
N ARG A 658 25.30 -25.33 -0.44
CA ARG A 658 24.92 -24.20 0.43
C ARG A 658 25.00 -22.90 -0.38
N LEU A 659 24.07 -21.96 -0.17
CA LEU A 659 23.99 -20.71 -0.93
C LEU A 659 24.94 -19.60 -0.44
N SER A 660 25.28 -19.58 0.85
CA SER A 660 26.09 -18.48 1.43
C SER A 660 27.57 -18.52 1.02
N ASP A 661 28.11 -19.69 0.72
CA ASP A 661 29.53 -19.93 0.41
C ASP A 661 29.74 -20.78 -0.88
N ASN A 662 28.65 -21.29 -1.48
CA ASN A 662 28.66 -22.23 -2.59
C ASN A 662 29.40 -23.56 -2.29
N THR A 663 29.51 -23.94 -1.01
CA THR A 663 30.10 -25.22 -0.58
C THR A 663 29.23 -26.41 -1.02
N THR A 664 29.86 -27.45 -1.57
CA THR A 664 29.18 -28.73 -1.84
C THR A 664 28.86 -29.45 -0.53
N LEU A 665 27.57 -29.67 -0.25
CA LEU A 665 27.11 -30.43 0.92
C LEU A 665 26.99 -31.93 0.61
N TRP A 666 26.56 -32.28 -0.60
CA TRP A 666 26.41 -33.67 -1.05
C TRP A 666 26.48 -33.76 -2.59
N ALA A 667 26.96 -34.89 -3.11
CA ALA A 667 26.95 -35.20 -4.53
C ALA A 667 26.67 -36.68 -4.79
N SER A 668 25.93 -36.97 -5.86
CA SER A 668 25.62 -38.32 -6.34
C SER A 668 26.83 -39.09 -6.91
N GLY A 669 27.86 -38.37 -7.36
CA GLY A 669 29.09 -38.96 -7.93
C GLY A 669 28.96 -39.39 -9.40
N THR A 670 27.91 -38.98 -10.11
CA THR A 670 27.59 -39.43 -11.48
C THR A 670 28.22 -38.57 -12.60
N TYR A 671 29.23 -37.77 -12.27
CA TYR A 671 29.96 -36.90 -13.20
C TYR A 671 30.56 -37.68 -14.39
N GLY A 672 30.72 -37.00 -15.53
CA GLY A 672 31.15 -37.61 -16.79
C GLY A 672 30.03 -38.31 -17.57
N ASN A 673 28.79 -38.28 -17.10
CA ASN A 673 27.60 -38.80 -17.81
C ASN A 673 26.78 -37.64 -18.37
N ASN A 674 27.34 -36.88 -19.31
CA ASN A 674 26.75 -35.66 -19.85
C ASN A 674 25.27 -35.81 -20.21
N ASN A 675 24.46 -34.82 -19.84
CA ASN A 675 23.00 -34.78 -20.03
C ASN A 675 22.20 -35.84 -19.23
N ALA A 676 22.78 -36.47 -18.21
CA ALA A 676 22.03 -37.27 -17.24
C ALA A 676 20.92 -36.46 -16.54
N TYR A 677 19.93 -37.13 -15.96
CA TYR A 677 18.81 -36.48 -15.28
C TYR A 677 18.34 -37.25 -14.06
N LEU A 678 17.88 -36.53 -13.03
CA LEU A 678 17.14 -37.11 -11.91
C LEU A 678 15.69 -37.34 -12.33
N LYS A 679 15.13 -38.51 -11.98
CA LYS A 679 13.69 -38.83 -12.06
C LYS A 679 13.22 -39.49 -10.77
N ILE A 680 12.02 -39.15 -10.33
CA ILE A 680 11.29 -39.88 -9.28
C ILE A 680 10.32 -40.86 -9.94
N GLN A 681 10.40 -42.13 -9.57
CA GLN A 681 9.59 -43.22 -10.12
C GLN A 681 8.33 -43.48 -9.28
N ASN A 682 7.30 -44.09 -9.88
CA ASN A 682 6.04 -44.44 -9.19
C ASN A 682 6.24 -45.47 -8.05
N ASP A 683 7.33 -46.23 -8.10
CA ASP A 683 7.73 -47.20 -7.07
C ASP A 683 8.36 -46.54 -5.82
N GLY A 684 8.58 -45.21 -5.86
CA GLY A 684 9.16 -44.41 -4.80
C GLY A 684 10.67 -44.19 -4.90
N ASN A 685 11.35 -44.71 -5.92
CA ASN A 685 12.80 -44.54 -6.09
C ASN A 685 13.15 -43.20 -6.73
N ALA A 686 14.19 -42.53 -6.22
CA ALA A 686 14.79 -41.37 -6.85
C ALA A 686 16.09 -41.82 -7.54
N ILE A 687 16.13 -41.71 -8.88
CA ILE A 687 17.24 -42.22 -9.70
C ILE A 687 17.83 -41.11 -10.58
N VAL A 688 19.16 -41.02 -10.63
CA VAL A 688 19.88 -40.33 -11.70
C VAL A 688 20.11 -41.31 -12.85
N TYR A 689 19.48 -41.05 -13.99
CA TYR A 689 19.58 -41.82 -15.22
C TYR A 689 20.59 -41.22 -16.20
N SER A 690 21.19 -42.07 -17.04
CA SER A 690 21.86 -41.62 -18.27
C SER A 690 20.91 -40.83 -19.19
N SER A 691 21.47 -40.05 -20.11
CA SER A 691 20.72 -39.15 -20.99
C SER A 691 19.68 -39.83 -21.87
N ASP A 692 19.89 -41.09 -22.21
CA ASP A 692 18.99 -41.99 -22.95
C ASP A 692 18.00 -42.78 -22.06
N GLY A 693 18.12 -42.67 -20.74
CA GLY A 693 17.29 -43.38 -19.76
C GLY A 693 17.62 -44.86 -19.56
N THR A 694 18.63 -45.42 -20.23
CA THR A 694 18.89 -46.88 -20.23
C THR A 694 19.67 -47.36 -19.00
N ARG A 695 20.48 -46.50 -18.37
CA ARG A 695 21.32 -46.84 -17.22
C ARG A 695 20.91 -46.03 -15.99
N SER A 696 20.65 -46.71 -14.88
CA SER A 696 20.65 -46.11 -13.55
C SER A 696 22.10 -45.85 -13.13
N LEU A 697 22.45 -44.58 -12.90
CA LEU A 697 23.79 -44.15 -12.50
C LEU A 697 23.93 -44.03 -10.99
N TRP A 698 22.85 -43.63 -10.31
CA TRP A 698 22.74 -43.53 -8.86
C TRP A 698 21.26 -43.63 -8.46
N ALA A 699 20.96 -44.20 -7.28
CA ALA A 699 19.59 -44.34 -6.77
C ALA A 699 19.54 -44.25 -5.23
N THR A 700 18.40 -43.81 -4.68
CA THR A 700 18.14 -43.81 -3.22
C THR A 700 17.85 -45.19 -2.64
N GLY A 701 17.44 -46.16 -3.46
CA GLY A 701 17.14 -47.53 -3.03
C GLY A 701 15.75 -47.68 -2.39
N THR A 702 14.81 -46.79 -2.70
CA THR A 702 13.49 -46.67 -2.05
C THR A 702 12.33 -47.29 -2.84
N PHE A 703 12.64 -48.17 -3.79
CA PHE A 703 11.79 -48.72 -4.87
C PHE A 703 10.58 -49.60 -4.49
N TRP A 704 10.20 -49.68 -3.21
CA TRP A 704 8.93 -50.32 -2.78
C TRP A 704 8.02 -49.36 -1.98
N SER A 705 8.32 -48.06 -2.02
CA SER A 705 7.55 -47.03 -1.32
C SER A 705 6.68 -46.26 -2.32
N ALA A 706 5.70 -46.95 -2.93
CA ALA A 706 4.86 -46.36 -3.97
C ALA A 706 4.25 -45.02 -3.54
N GLY A 707 4.34 -44.00 -4.41
CA GLY A 707 3.92 -42.63 -4.09
C GLY A 707 4.89 -41.81 -3.23
N ALA A 708 6.04 -42.36 -2.82
CA ALA A 708 7.09 -41.59 -2.15
C ALA A 708 7.62 -40.45 -3.04
N TYR A 709 8.12 -39.40 -2.39
CA TYR A 709 8.56 -38.18 -3.05
C TYR A 709 9.87 -37.67 -2.45
N LEU A 710 10.69 -37.02 -3.27
CA LEU A 710 11.92 -36.36 -2.85
C LEU A 710 11.62 -34.90 -2.52
N LYS A 711 12.15 -34.39 -1.41
CA LYS A 711 12.00 -32.99 -1.01
C LYS A 711 13.35 -32.39 -0.59
N LEU A 712 13.70 -31.28 -1.22
CA LEU A 712 14.74 -30.36 -0.75
C LEU A 712 14.12 -29.43 0.30
N GLN A 713 14.74 -29.33 1.46
CA GLN A 713 14.24 -28.57 2.61
C GLN A 713 15.00 -27.25 2.83
N ASP A 714 14.36 -26.33 3.54
CA ASP A 714 14.95 -25.02 3.89
C ASP A 714 16.08 -25.16 4.93
N ASP A 715 16.22 -26.30 5.62
CA ASP A 715 17.35 -26.62 6.50
C ASP A 715 18.61 -27.12 5.74
N GLY A 716 18.50 -27.35 4.43
CA GLY A 716 19.56 -27.87 3.59
C GLY A 716 19.67 -29.41 3.52
N ASN A 717 18.66 -30.14 3.98
CA ASN A 717 18.56 -31.59 3.84
C ASN A 717 17.78 -31.97 2.57
N LEU A 718 18.21 -33.05 1.90
CA LEU A 718 17.50 -33.64 0.76
C LEU A 718 17.00 -35.02 1.16
N VAL A 719 15.68 -35.21 1.18
CA VAL A 719 15.02 -36.33 1.87
C VAL A 719 13.96 -36.99 0.99
N VAL A 720 13.91 -38.32 0.97
CA VAL A 720 12.76 -39.07 0.43
C VAL A 720 11.79 -39.37 1.57
N TYR A 721 10.54 -38.96 1.40
CA TYR A 721 9.43 -39.25 2.29
C TYR A 721 8.47 -40.27 1.66
N LYS A 722 7.83 -41.10 2.49
CA LYS A 722 6.65 -41.89 2.05
C LYS A 722 5.52 -40.97 1.60
N ALA A 723 4.56 -41.51 0.86
CA ALA A 723 3.39 -40.77 0.36
C ALA A 723 2.57 -40.06 1.46
N ASP A 724 2.54 -40.61 2.67
CA ASP A 724 1.85 -40.09 3.87
C ASP A 724 2.77 -39.25 4.78
N GLY A 725 4.06 -39.16 4.45
CA GLY A 725 5.08 -38.50 5.25
C GLY A 725 5.31 -37.03 4.88
N GLY A 726 6.26 -36.41 5.58
CA GLY A 726 6.71 -35.06 5.27
C GLY A 726 7.48 -34.37 6.40
N GLU A 727 7.96 -33.17 6.08
CA GLU A 727 8.62 -32.28 7.03
C GLU A 727 7.67 -31.91 8.18
N GLY A 728 8.09 -32.13 9.43
CA GLY A 728 7.23 -31.98 10.60
C GLY A 728 6.18 -33.09 10.80
N ILE A 729 6.10 -34.08 9.92
CA ILE A 729 5.21 -35.26 10.04
C ILE A 729 6.03 -36.53 10.36
N GLY A 730 7.19 -36.71 9.70
CA GLY A 730 8.01 -37.92 9.78
C GLY A 730 7.93 -38.77 8.52
N ASN A 731 8.11 -40.09 8.66
CA ASN A 731 8.14 -41.08 7.56
C ASN A 731 9.19 -40.78 6.46
N SER A 732 10.36 -40.25 6.83
CA SER A 732 11.54 -40.28 5.95
C SER A 732 12.04 -41.71 5.76
N ILE A 733 12.48 -42.03 4.55
CA ILE A 733 13.02 -43.35 4.16
C ILE A 733 14.41 -43.28 3.54
N TRP A 734 14.88 -42.09 3.18
CA TRP A 734 16.25 -41.80 2.79
C TRP A 734 16.55 -40.32 3.01
N SER A 735 17.79 -39.95 3.33
CA SER A 735 18.23 -38.56 3.49
C SER A 735 19.72 -38.39 3.18
N THR A 736 20.12 -37.21 2.72
CA THR A 736 21.55 -36.82 2.63
C THR A 736 22.18 -36.58 4.01
N ASN A 737 21.37 -36.26 5.02
CA ASN A 737 21.82 -35.87 6.37
C ASN A 737 22.73 -34.63 6.34
N THR A 738 22.40 -33.69 5.45
CA THR A 738 23.09 -32.41 5.28
C THR A 738 22.28 -31.29 5.91
N HIS A 739 22.97 -30.28 6.43
CA HIS A 739 22.36 -29.05 6.94
C HIS A 739 23.18 -27.83 6.48
N ALA A 740 22.52 -26.70 6.27
CA ALA A 740 23.08 -25.53 5.59
C ALA A 740 23.32 -24.32 6.50
#